data_AF-A0A1A9HJ46-F1
#
_entry.id   AF-A0A1A9HJ46-F1
#
_cell.length_a   1.000
_cell.length_b   1.000
_cell.length_c   1.000
_cell.angle_alpha   90.00
_cell.angle_beta   90.00
_cell.angle_gamma   90.00
#
_symmetry.space_group_name_H-M   'P 1'
#
loop_
_entity.id
_entity.type
_entity.pdbx_description
1 polymer ?
#
loop_
_entity_poly.entity_id
_entity_poly.type
_entity_poly.pdbx_seq_one_letter_code
_entity_poly.pdbx_strand_id
1 'polypeptide(L)'
;MGLAVVLLALAALQVLNHREVRNALCAVDGMTCTSSAMPVAIDSRGMPAGVPPSLLANPLRLETSTALIRQRCDGQWTVALGARIRVDPLSFGDRGDSDGACIDVFRSSARVSLASLRLRHGLGPAQCVVRLEPTAVDWDDAFVAKLSARVAPETVAACSALLPQSPDPAAAQQLVAQTMDLDVRFGIPYAQRDRLFKPAEAGDASTGGWLRRALSSMDTLLDLRIGLSGGKLSVRFSTSPAQAPAKGSPELTLALGAEGSVLALLPEPLKSTITPTQPLRIRWQLDHDNGRVLVNDQVVERLPAQARPAGPTPLAAAECQGLPATAPPLYFVEAGDRGEAAKPEQTRALFSAVEAANAASGAIVSVFVHGWQHSAASGDSYACDYAKLMSAVDTMEQQAARASGRPARQVIGAYVGWPGRMYPGEIANVTTFWNRLQAADRLGADGALLREVMSGLSQRVAARTSDPRADRRSVFVVTGHSMGGRAVFNAVRDGLSPKVMAPKPDLILLVNPAFSAELYRAIHDQERQCHPIGVPLLSFSSEADGVTRQVYPAGQAVTFDSTAARHASFPEHVYTAANFGEFVTHRLRMEVLRDPPPSPLGEQTVLRGFPRVPEGDADELYSDNPVTVFRQPESGRPARGDVWYRMALTRVGPPPEACPDGASRVVEVDARILPDHGTIFTPAFMEYVVRALNRSVVGTGPAQPGRTTAGRP
;
A
#
# COMPACT_ATOMS: atom_id res chain seq x y z
N MET A 1 43.47 -7.60 58.83
CA MET A 1 43.69 -8.22 57.50
C MET A 1 42.43 -8.27 56.63
N GLY A 2 41.26 -8.67 57.14
CA GLY A 2 40.04 -8.81 56.31
C GLY A 2 39.60 -7.56 55.53
N LEU A 3 39.57 -6.38 56.16
CA LEU A 3 39.13 -5.14 55.50
C LEU A 3 40.04 -4.69 54.35
N ALA A 4 41.36 -4.82 54.52
CA ALA A 4 42.33 -4.45 53.49
C ALA A 4 42.26 -5.39 52.27
N VAL A 5 42.05 -6.69 52.48
CA VAL A 5 41.86 -7.67 51.41
C VAL A 5 40.56 -7.40 50.64
N VAL A 6 39.49 -7.06 51.35
CA VAL A 6 38.21 -6.68 50.73
C VAL A 6 38.36 -5.39 49.90
N LEU A 7 39.02 -4.36 50.43
CA LEU A 7 39.26 -3.11 49.70
C LEU A 7 40.13 -3.30 48.45
N LEU A 8 41.17 -4.14 48.53
CA LEU A 8 42.01 -4.52 47.39
C LEU A 8 41.22 -5.30 46.33
N ALA A 9 40.37 -6.24 46.74
CA ALA A 9 39.52 -7.00 45.83
C ALA A 9 38.49 -6.09 45.13
N LEU A 10 37.88 -5.16 45.86
CA LEU A 10 36.95 -4.17 45.28
C LEU A 10 37.66 -3.23 44.30
N ALA A 11 38.87 -2.78 44.62
CA ALA A 11 39.69 -1.96 43.72
C ALA A 11 40.09 -2.71 42.44
N ALA A 12 40.47 -3.99 42.55
CA ALA A 12 40.79 -4.83 41.39
C ALA A 12 39.57 -5.05 40.48
N LEU A 13 38.41 -5.36 41.06
CA LEU A 13 37.15 -5.49 40.32
C LEU A 13 36.73 -4.19 39.64
N GLN A 14 36.94 -3.05 40.30
CA GLN A 14 36.67 -1.71 39.75
C GLN A 14 37.54 -1.43 38.50
N VAL A 15 38.83 -1.78 38.55
CA VAL A 15 39.77 -1.59 37.44
C VAL A 15 39.42 -2.50 36.25
N LEU A 16 39.06 -3.76 36.51
CA LEU A 16 38.63 -4.70 35.48
C LEU A 16 37.34 -4.24 34.80
N ASN A 17 36.34 -3.83 35.58
CA ASN A 17 35.07 -3.30 35.07
C ASN A 17 35.29 -2.11 34.12
N HIS A 18 36.17 -1.17 34.51
CA HIS A 18 36.46 0.01 33.70
C HIS A 18 37.19 -0.34 32.38
N ARG A 19 38.19 -1.25 32.42
CA ARG A 19 38.94 -1.62 31.22
C ARG A 19 38.08 -2.34 30.18
N GLU A 20 37.28 -3.31 30.62
CA GLU A 20 36.38 -4.08 29.74
C GLU A 20 35.36 -3.16 29.05
N VAL A 21 34.66 -2.31 29.82
CA VAL A 21 33.65 -1.41 29.27
C VAL A 21 34.26 -0.37 28.33
N ARG A 22 35.39 0.23 28.70
CA ARG A 22 36.08 1.22 27.84
C ARG A 22 36.50 0.58 26.52
N ASN A 23 37.12 -0.59 26.55
CA ASN A 23 37.57 -1.26 25.33
C ASN A 23 36.39 -1.63 24.42
N ALA A 24 35.28 -2.12 25.00
CA ALA A 24 34.08 -2.42 24.24
C ALA A 24 33.46 -1.18 23.58
N LEU A 25 33.37 -0.05 24.30
CA LEU A 25 32.78 1.18 23.77
C LEU A 25 33.68 1.88 22.74
N CYS A 26 35.00 1.94 22.96
CA CYS A 26 35.92 2.57 22.02
C CYS A 26 36.18 1.71 20.76
N ALA A 27 35.75 0.44 20.74
CA ALA A 27 35.86 -0.45 19.57
C ALA A 27 34.67 -0.32 18.60
N VAL A 28 33.67 0.49 18.92
CA VAL A 28 32.53 0.73 18.02
C VAL A 28 32.90 1.77 16.97
N ASP A 29 32.67 1.44 15.70
CA ASP A 29 32.96 2.33 14.56
C ASP A 29 32.29 3.70 14.70
N GLY A 30 33.05 4.77 14.45
CA GLY A 30 32.59 6.16 14.52
C GLY A 30 32.62 6.80 15.91
N MET A 31 32.98 6.06 16.95
CA MET A 31 33.10 6.59 18.32
C MET A 31 34.56 6.89 18.71
N THR A 32 34.79 8.04 19.36
CA THR A 32 36.10 8.42 19.89
C THR A 32 36.03 8.71 21.38
N CYS A 33 36.85 8.02 22.16
CA CYS A 33 36.96 8.24 23.60
C CYS A 33 37.84 9.46 23.87
N THR A 34 37.27 10.51 24.47
CA THR A 34 37.91 11.83 24.61
C THR A 34 38.52 12.10 25.98
N SER A 35 38.30 11.21 26.95
CA SER A 35 38.91 11.25 28.29
C SER A 35 39.54 9.90 28.66
N SER A 36 40.71 9.94 29.31
CA SER A 36 41.42 8.77 29.84
C SER A 36 41.15 8.50 31.33
N ALA A 37 40.48 9.43 32.03
CA ALA A 37 40.10 9.33 33.44
C ALA A 37 38.64 8.86 33.60
N MET A 38 38.24 8.37 34.78
CA MET A 38 36.82 8.17 35.08
C MET A 38 36.17 9.50 35.46
N PRO A 39 35.01 9.88 34.88
CA PRO A 39 34.21 9.20 33.85
C PRO A 39 34.74 9.32 32.40
N VAL A 40 34.42 8.32 31.56
CA VAL A 40 34.80 8.26 30.14
C VAL A 40 33.79 9.06 29.31
N ALA A 41 34.24 10.15 28.69
CA ALA A 41 33.46 10.88 27.70
C ALA A 41 33.72 10.31 26.30
N ILE A 42 32.66 10.18 25.50
CA ILE A 42 32.70 9.66 24.14
C ILE A 42 31.98 10.65 23.24
N ASP A 43 32.66 11.07 22.17
CA ASP A 43 32.06 11.87 21.11
C ASP A 43 32.00 11.03 19.84
N SER A 44 30.86 11.06 19.15
CA SER A 44 30.78 10.57 17.78
C SER A 44 31.03 11.72 16.79
N ARG A 45 32.08 11.59 15.98
CA ARG A 45 32.32 12.46 14.81
C ARG A 45 32.01 11.65 13.56
N GLY A 46 30.73 11.60 13.21
CA GLY A 46 30.20 10.70 12.18
C GLY A 46 29.20 9.71 12.79
N MET A 47 28.18 9.36 12.01
CA MET A 47 27.11 8.49 12.49
C MET A 47 27.56 7.03 12.54
N PRO A 48 27.09 6.24 13.53
CA PRO A 48 27.09 4.79 13.39
C PRO A 48 26.40 4.41 12.08
N ALA A 49 26.94 3.43 11.35
CA ALA A 49 26.35 2.95 10.10
C ALA A 49 24.85 2.62 10.31
N GLY A 50 23.94 3.47 9.80
CA GLY A 50 22.49 3.25 9.89
C GLY A 50 21.63 4.44 10.31
N VAL A 51 22.19 5.53 10.87
CA VAL A 51 21.42 6.75 11.15
C VAL A 51 21.60 7.76 10.00
N PRO A 52 20.52 8.36 9.44
CA PRO A 52 20.63 9.39 8.40
C PRO A 52 21.33 10.68 8.89
N PRO A 53 22.37 11.19 8.18
CA PRO A 53 23.12 12.41 8.54
C PRO A 53 22.28 13.65 8.86
N SER A 54 21.08 13.72 8.28
CA SER A 54 20.12 14.82 8.44
C SER A 54 19.42 14.89 9.80
N LEU A 55 19.58 13.89 10.67
CA LEU A 55 18.81 13.79 11.91
C LEU A 55 19.43 14.48 13.13
N LEU A 56 20.73 14.84 13.11
CA LEU A 56 21.39 15.45 14.27
C LEU A 56 22.01 16.80 13.88
N ALA A 57 21.64 17.87 14.57
CA ALA A 57 22.23 19.18 14.37
C ALA A 57 23.63 19.31 15.03
N ASN A 58 23.95 18.46 16.00
CA ASN A 58 25.18 18.49 16.80
C ASN A 58 25.71 17.06 17.04
N PRO A 59 27.03 16.89 17.30
CA PRO A 59 27.61 15.59 17.66
C PRO A 59 26.97 15.03 18.95
N LEU A 60 26.73 13.72 18.97
CA LEU A 60 26.20 13.01 20.12
C LEU A 60 27.31 12.85 21.15
N ARG A 61 27.13 13.46 22.33
CA ARG A 61 28.04 13.30 23.47
C ARG A 61 27.45 12.30 24.47
N LEU A 62 28.26 11.30 24.83
CA LEU A 62 27.92 10.25 25.77
C LEU A 62 28.90 10.26 26.94
N GLU A 63 28.40 10.44 28.16
CA GLU A 63 29.22 10.36 29.37
C GLU A 63 29.00 9.02 30.06
N THR A 64 30.03 8.18 30.07
CA THR A 64 29.97 6.84 30.66
C THR A 64 30.69 6.80 32.00
N SER A 65 29.97 6.39 33.03
CA SER A 65 30.49 6.13 34.37
C SER A 65 30.40 4.63 34.69
N THR A 66 31.54 4.02 35.01
CA THR A 66 31.63 2.59 35.34
C THR A 66 32.13 2.45 36.76
N ALA A 67 31.33 1.85 37.63
CA ALA A 67 31.83 1.43 38.94
C ALA A 67 31.04 0.26 39.49
N LEU A 68 31.73 -0.56 40.28
CA LEU A 68 31.14 -1.63 41.09
C LEU A 68 30.12 -1.03 42.06
N ILE A 69 30.45 0.10 42.70
CA ILE A 69 29.51 0.92 43.47
C ILE A 69 29.25 2.20 42.69
N ARG A 70 28.04 2.36 42.13
CA ARG A 70 27.68 3.55 41.34
C ARG A 70 26.26 4.02 41.62
N GLN A 71 25.99 5.28 41.32
CA GLN A 71 24.64 5.81 41.29
C GLN A 71 24.00 5.54 39.92
N ARG A 72 22.81 4.93 39.93
CA ARG A 72 21.94 4.65 38.78
C ARG A 72 21.31 5.92 38.21
N CYS A 73 20.63 5.78 37.07
CA CYS A 73 19.89 6.87 36.44
C CYS A 73 18.75 7.43 37.31
N ASP A 74 18.15 6.60 38.16
CA ASP A 74 17.11 7.00 39.13
C ASP A 74 17.68 7.62 40.43
N GLY A 75 19.00 7.79 40.52
CA GLY A 75 19.66 8.36 41.69
C GLY A 75 19.96 7.37 42.81
N GLN A 76 19.57 6.10 42.69
CA GLN A 76 19.88 5.07 43.71
C GLN A 76 21.30 4.52 43.56
N TRP A 77 21.93 4.13 44.67
CA TRP A 77 23.22 3.45 44.64
C TRP A 77 23.04 1.95 44.38
N THR A 78 23.91 1.36 43.56
CA THR A 78 23.94 -0.08 43.28
C THR A 78 25.35 -0.65 43.42
N VAL A 79 25.44 -1.91 43.86
CA VAL A 79 26.69 -2.68 43.95
C VAL A 79 26.67 -3.80 42.90
N ALA A 80 27.01 -3.49 41.66
CA ALA A 80 27.01 -4.45 40.55
C ALA A 80 27.96 -4.03 39.43
N LEU A 81 28.52 -4.99 38.69
CA LEU A 81 29.28 -4.70 37.46
C LEU A 81 28.36 -4.09 36.40
N GLY A 82 28.90 -3.14 35.63
CA GLY A 82 28.17 -2.46 34.56
C GLY A 82 28.54 -0.99 34.41
N ALA A 83 27.69 -0.28 33.66
CA ALA A 83 27.90 1.11 33.25
C ALA A 83 26.63 1.93 33.44
N ARG A 84 26.80 3.23 33.66
CA ARG A 84 25.78 4.26 33.49
C ARG A 84 26.24 5.21 32.39
N ILE A 85 25.43 5.36 31.36
CA ILE A 85 25.71 6.22 30.20
C ILE A 85 24.72 7.38 30.27
N ARG A 86 25.20 8.61 30.25
CA ARG A 86 24.37 9.81 30.08
C ARG A 86 24.48 10.29 28.64
N VAL A 87 23.34 10.63 28.07
CA VAL A 87 23.21 11.19 26.74
C VAL A 87 22.83 12.65 26.90
N ASP A 88 23.63 13.54 26.33
CA ASP A 88 23.34 14.98 26.37
C ASP A 88 22.07 15.33 25.58
N PRO A 89 21.45 16.49 25.83
CA PRO A 89 20.31 16.96 25.06
C PRO A 89 20.57 16.96 23.56
N LEU A 90 19.59 16.51 22.78
CA LEU A 90 19.69 16.37 21.32
C LEU A 90 18.70 17.28 20.62
N SER A 91 19.11 17.88 19.50
CA SER A 91 18.23 18.61 18.60
C SER A 91 18.20 17.94 17.24
N PHE A 92 16.99 17.63 16.78
CA PHE A 92 16.70 16.97 15.52
C PHE A 92 16.29 18.00 14.45
N GLY A 93 16.99 19.14 14.40
CA GLY A 93 16.61 20.28 13.56
C GLY A 93 15.17 20.73 13.84
N ASP A 94 14.41 20.96 12.78
CA ASP A 94 13.01 21.41 12.89
C ASP A 94 12.04 20.32 13.36
N ARG A 95 12.49 19.06 13.49
CA ARG A 95 11.63 17.91 13.82
C ARG A 95 11.48 17.66 15.31
N GLY A 96 12.34 18.22 16.16
CA GLY A 96 12.24 17.99 17.60
C GLY A 96 13.49 18.28 18.42
N ASP A 97 13.36 18.13 19.73
CA ASP A 97 14.44 18.19 20.71
C ASP A 97 14.21 17.20 21.85
N SER A 98 15.30 16.71 22.47
CA SER A 98 15.26 15.87 23.66
C SER A 98 16.08 16.51 24.77
N ASP A 99 15.59 16.43 26.01
CA ASP A 99 16.30 16.87 27.22
C ASP A 99 17.42 15.90 27.66
N GLY A 100 17.74 14.92 26.81
CA GLY A 100 18.75 13.89 27.05
C GLY A 100 18.16 12.59 27.57
N ALA A 101 19.04 11.62 27.78
CA ALA A 101 18.69 10.29 28.26
C ALA A 101 19.77 9.74 29.20
N CYS A 102 19.43 8.69 29.94
CA CYS A 102 20.35 7.99 30.81
C CYS A 102 20.13 6.49 30.67
N ILE A 103 21.20 5.71 30.53
CA ILE A 103 21.15 4.27 30.30
C ILE A 103 21.98 3.58 31.38
N ASP A 104 21.34 2.77 32.22
CA ASP A 104 22.03 1.82 33.10
C ASP A 104 22.16 0.48 32.36
N VAL A 105 23.38 -0.02 32.21
CA VAL A 105 23.65 -1.33 31.62
C VAL A 105 24.24 -2.26 32.68
N PHE A 106 23.64 -3.43 32.83
CA PHE A 106 24.09 -4.53 33.68
C PHE A 106 24.40 -5.76 32.82
N ARG A 107 24.91 -6.82 33.46
CA ARG A 107 25.27 -8.06 32.75
C ARG A 107 24.07 -8.74 32.10
N SER A 108 22.91 -8.71 32.75
CA SER A 108 21.69 -9.41 32.33
C SER A 108 20.48 -8.49 32.21
N SER A 109 20.67 -7.18 32.33
CA SER A 109 19.58 -6.21 32.17
C SER A 109 20.09 -4.85 31.70
N ALA A 110 19.20 -4.04 31.16
CA ALA A 110 19.43 -2.64 30.87
C ALA A 110 18.20 -1.82 31.27
N ARG A 111 18.41 -0.58 31.72
CA ARG A 111 17.35 0.41 31.94
C ARG A 111 17.69 1.67 31.19
N VAL A 112 16.80 2.14 30.32
CA VAL A 112 16.93 3.43 29.62
C VAL A 112 15.92 4.39 30.22
N SER A 113 16.36 5.54 30.71
CA SER A 113 15.52 6.63 31.21
C SER A 113 15.61 7.80 30.23
N LEU A 114 14.49 8.15 29.60
CA LEU A 114 14.36 9.33 28.76
C LEU A 114 13.87 10.50 29.62
N ALA A 115 14.53 11.66 29.55
CA ALA A 115 14.13 12.82 30.34
C ALA A 115 12.87 13.49 29.79
N SER A 116 12.90 13.97 28.55
CA SER A 116 11.71 14.32 27.79
C SER A 116 12.07 14.41 26.31
N LEU A 117 11.08 14.26 25.43
CA LEU A 117 11.25 14.39 23.99
C LEU A 117 10.11 15.22 23.42
N ARG A 118 10.44 16.27 22.69
CA ARG A 118 9.51 17.13 21.95
C ARG A 118 9.62 16.81 20.46
N LEU A 119 8.52 16.36 19.87
CA LEU A 119 8.40 16.10 18.43
C LEU A 119 7.57 17.22 17.79
N ARG A 120 8.03 17.71 16.64
CA ARG A 120 7.38 18.75 15.84
C ARG A 120 7.00 18.20 14.46
N HIS A 121 5.77 18.44 14.04
CA HIS A 121 5.29 18.07 12.71
C HIS A 121 4.57 19.24 12.03
N GLY A 122 4.97 19.58 10.79
CA GLY A 122 4.43 20.70 10.02
C GLY A 122 5.48 21.75 9.61
N LEU A 123 5.09 22.69 8.75
CA LEU A 123 5.95 23.79 8.25
C LEU A 123 5.44 25.14 8.77
N GLY A 124 6.35 26.05 9.11
CA GLY A 124 6.02 27.41 9.56
C GLY A 124 5.44 27.48 10.98
N PRO A 125 4.66 28.51 11.34
CA PRO A 125 4.17 28.71 12.71
C PRO A 125 3.06 27.74 13.15
N ALA A 126 2.55 26.90 12.23
CA ALA A 126 1.47 25.94 12.50
C ALA A 126 2.02 24.51 12.69
N GLN A 127 2.95 24.32 13.61
CA GLN A 127 3.51 23.01 13.91
C GLN A 127 2.68 22.30 14.99
N CYS A 128 2.36 21.04 14.78
CA CYS A 128 1.88 20.15 15.84
C CYS A 128 3.06 19.74 16.72
N VAL A 129 2.93 19.94 18.03
CA VAL A 129 3.98 19.63 19.00
C VAL A 129 3.50 18.59 20.00
N VAL A 130 4.20 17.47 20.07
CA VAL A 130 3.95 16.37 21.01
C VAL A 130 5.11 16.27 21.98
N ARG A 131 4.84 16.28 23.29
CA ARG A 131 5.83 16.11 24.35
C ARG A 131 5.68 14.73 24.98
N LEU A 132 6.69 13.88 24.84
CA LEU A 132 6.82 12.66 25.62
C LEU A 132 7.28 13.02 27.04
N GLU A 133 6.58 12.47 28.02
CA GLU A 133 6.93 12.54 29.43
C GLU A 133 8.20 11.74 29.75
N PRO A 134 8.87 12.05 30.88
CA PRO A 134 9.97 11.24 31.35
C PRO A 134 9.53 9.78 31.53
N THR A 135 10.24 8.86 30.89
CA THR A 135 9.89 7.44 30.87
C THR A 135 11.14 6.60 31.11
N ALA A 136 10.97 5.52 31.86
CA ALA A 136 11.95 4.45 31.91
C ALA A 136 11.50 3.26 31.06
N VAL A 137 12.45 2.68 30.36
CA VAL A 137 12.37 1.42 29.63
C VAL A 137 13.25 0.43 30.38
N ASP A 138 12.70 -0.70 30.76
CA ASP A 138 13.39 -1.78 31.45
C ASP A 138 13.56 -2.96 30.49
N TRP A 139 14.72 -3.57 30.48
CA TRP A 139 15.00 -4.77 29.69
C TRP A 139 15.76 -5.78 30.54
N ASP A 140 15.04 -6.74 31.14
CA ASP A 140 15.61 -7.84 31.91
C ASP A 140 15.30 -9.20 31.25
N ASP A 141 14.24 -9.87 31.65
CA ASP A 141 13.63 -11.05 31.04
C ASP A 141 12.71 -10.67 29.87
N ALA A 142 12.23 -9.43 29.84
CA ALA A 142 11.47 -8.86 28.74
C ALA A 142 11.89 -7.40 28.52
N PHE A 143 11.82 -6.93 27.28
CA PHE A 143 11.85 -5.50 27.00
C PHE A 143 10.48 -4.92 27.35
N VAL A 144 10.43 -3.92 28.22
CA VAL A 144 9.21 -3.23 28.65
C VAL A 144 9.44 -1.73 28.56
N ALA A 145 8.67 -1.05 27.71
CA ALA A 145 8.65 0.39 27.61
C ALA A 145 7.25 0.92 27.92
N LYS A 146 7.16 1.98 28.73
CA LYS A 146 5.90 2.70 28.98
C LYS A 146 6.08 4.14 28.60
N LEU A 147 5.55 4.54 27.45
CA LEU A 147 5.70 5.88 26.91
C LEU A 147 4.41 6.65 27.19
N SER A 148 4.49 7.82 27.80
CA SER A 148 3.35 8.72 27.95
C SER A 148 3.65 10.00 27.19
N ALA A 149 2.69 10.50 26.43
CA ALA A 149 2.84 11.69 25.60
C ALA A 149 1.66 12.64 25.78
N ARG A 150 1.93 13.93 25.67
CA ARG A 150 0.92 14.99 25.68
C ARG A 150 1.11 15.96 24.54
N VAL A 151 0.01 16.34 23.90
CA VAL A 151 0.04 17.44 22.92
C VAL A 151 0.23 18.77 23.65
N ALA A 152 1.15 19.59 23.13
CA ALA A 152 1.42 20.91 23.68
C ALA A 152 0.17 21.80 23.50
N PRO A 153 -0.36 22.41 24.58
CA PRO A 153 -1.64 23.14 24.56
C PRO A 153 -1.73 24.20 23.46
N GLU A 154 -0.61 24.88 23.18
CA GLU A 154 -0.49 25.94 22.17
C GLU A 154 -0.59 25.45 20.72
N THR A 155 -0.45 24.13 20.48
CA THR A 155 -0.40 23.53 19.13
C THR A 155 -1.56 22.58 18.84
N VAL A 156 -2.55 22.53 19.74
CA VAL A 156 -3.72 21.67 19.65
C VAL A 156 -4.45 21.81 18.32
N ALA A 157 -4.65 23.05 17.84
CA ALA A 157 -5.32 23.30 16.57
C ALA A 157 -4.52 22.71 15.39
N ALA A 158 -3.20 22.89 15.37
CA ALA A 158 -2.33 22.33 14.34
C ALA A 158 -2.31 20.78 14.40
N CYS A 159 -2.28 20.19 15.59
CA CYS A 159 -2.37 18.73 15.75
C CYS A 159 -3.73 18.17 15.33
N SER A 160 -4.83 18.88 15.60
CA SER A 160 -6.18 18.45 15.21
C SER A 160 -6.35 18.39 13.68
N ALA A 161 -5.62 19.23 12.93
CA ALA A 161 -5.63 19.22 11.47
C ALA A 161 -4.93 18.00 10.86
N LEU A 162 -4.15 17.24 11.65
CA LEU A 162 -3.51 15.99 11.23
C LEU A 162 -4.41 14.77 11.40
N LEU A 163 -5.51 14.89 12.16
CA LEU A 163 -6.49 13.83 12.29
C LEU A 163 -7.29 13.69 10.99
N PRO A 164 -7.76 12.49 10.64
CA PRO A 164 -8.66 12.29 9.51
C PRO A 164 -9.82 13.28 9.60
N GLN A 165 -10.20 13.91 8.48
CA GLN A 165 -11.22 14.96 8.49
C GLN A 165 -12.55 14.39 9.04
N SER A 166 -12.86 14.75 10.29
CA SER A 166 -14.13 14.46 10.92
C SER A 166 -15.22 15.27 10.21
N PRO A 167 -16.41 14.68 9.94
CA PRO A 167 -17.54 15.43 9.43
C PRO A 167 -18.04 16.50 10.43
N ASP A 168 -17.59 16.46 11.68
CA ASP A 168 -17.85 17.50 12.70
C ASP A 168 -16.53 18.15 13.18
N PRO A 169 -16.21 19.37 12.73
CA PRO A 169 -15.04 20.13 13.18
C PRO A 169 -15.08 20.51 14.66
N ALA A 170 -16.28 20.65 15.26
CA ALA A 170 -16.44 21.00 16.66
C ALA A 170 -16.15 19.79 17.56
N ALA A 171 -16.52 18.58 17.15
CA ALA A 171 -16.12 17.33 17.82
C ALA A 171 -14.59 17.10 17.76
N ALA A 172 -13.94 17.46 16.65
CA ALA A 172 -12.49 17.37 16.49
C ALA A 172 -11.74 18.34 17.43
N GLN A 173 -12.30 19.54 17.64
CA GLN A 173 -11.77 20.53 18.58
C GLN A 173 -12.09 20.21 20.05
N GLN A 174 -13.08 19.37 20.33
CA GLN A 174 -13.38 18.91 21.70
C GLN A 174 -12.43 17.82 22.19
N LEU A 175 -11.60 17.19 21.33
CA LEU A 175 -10.62 16.13 21.68
C LEU A 175 -9.47 16.58 22.62
N VAL A 176 -9.59 17.72 23.28
CA VAL A 176 -8.51 18.39 24.03
C VAL A 176 -8.53 17.95 25.49
N ALA A 177 -7.97 16.77 25.72
CA ALA A 177 -7.29 16.37 26.95
C ALA A 177 -6.38 15.19 26.58
N GLN A 178 -5.21 15.49 26.02
CA GLN A 178 -4.48 14.59 25.13
C GLN A 178 -3.38 13.79 25.83
N THR A 179 -3.72 12.92 26.78
CA THR A 179 -2.74 11.94 27.27
C THR A 179 -2.78 10.71 26.39
N MET A 180 -1.66 10.39 25.75
CA MET A 180 -1.45 9.16 25.01
C MET A 180 -0.47 8.29 25.82
N ASP A 181 -0.93 7.14 26.28
CA ASP A 181 -0.10 6.15 26.97
C ASP A 181 0.11 4.97 26.03
N LEU A 182 1.36 4.56 25.84
CA LEU A 182 1.77 3.44 25.02
C LEU A 182 2.62 2.50 25.87
N ASP A 183 2.01 1.38 26.25
CA ASP A 183 2.69 0.26 26.90
C ASP A 183 3.20 -0.70 25.81
N VAL A 184 4.51 -0.97 25.79
CA VAL A 184 5.17 -1.91 24.87
C VAL A 184 5.87 -2.99 25.70
N ARG A 185 5.68 -4.26 25.34
CA ARG A 185 6.38 -5.39 25.94
C ARG A 185 6.77 -6.43 24.89
N PHE A 186 8.03 -6.83 24.87
CA PHE A 186 8.54 -7.94 24.07
C PHE A 186 9.20 -8.97 24.99
N GLY A 187 8.74 -10.22 24.96
CA GLY A 187 9.19 -11.31 25.82
C GLY A 187 10.57 -11.88 25.48
N ILE A 188 11.57 -11.02 25.28
CA ILE A 188 12.95 -11.44 25.00
C ILE A 188 13.85 -11.06 26.16
N PRO A 189 14.52 -12.03 26.79
CA PRO A 189 15.54 -11.74 27.78
C PRO A 189 16.70 -10.95 27.17
N TYR A 190 17.22 -9.96 27.89
CA TYR A 190 18.36 -9.14 27.49
C TYR A 190 19.60 -9.97 27.11
N ALA A 191 19.77 -11.13 27.75
CA ALA A 191 20.82 -12.10 27.43
C ALA A 191 20.71 -12.67 26.00
N GLN A 192 19.53 -12.61 25.37
CA GLN A 192 19.25 -13.11 24.02
C GLN A 192 19.07 -11.99 22.99
N ARG A 193 19.37 -10.73 23.33
CA ARG A 193 19.18 -9.57 22.45
C ARG A 193 19.76 -9.74 21.04
N ASP A 194 20.88 -10.46 20.91
CA ASP A 194 21.53 -10.67 19.60
C ASP A 194 20.66 -11.47 18.62
N ARG A 195 19.66 -12.24 19.11
CA ARG A 195 18.70 -12.95 18.24
C ARG A 195 17.78 -12.00 17.46
N LEU A 196 17.52 -10.80 17.97
CA LEU A 196 16.71 -9.79 17.27
C LEU A 196 17.46 -9.15 16.10
N PHE A 197 18.77 -9.02 16.23
CA PHE A 197 19.60 -8.23 15.33
C PHE A 197 20.46 -9.10 14.39
N LYS A 198 20.34 -10.42 14.46
CA LYS A 198 21.01 -11.33 13.52
C LYS A 198 20.38 -11.19 12.12
N PRO A 199 21.19 -10.90 11.09
CA PRO A 199 20.72 -10.91 9.70
C PRO A 199 20.20 -12.30 9.33
N ALA A 200 19.28 -12.36 8.36
CA ALA A 200 18.83 -13.62 7.79
C ALA A 200 20.01 -14.40 7.17
N GLU A 201 20.14 -15.69 7.43
CA GLU A 201 21.10 -16.53 6.71
C GLU A 201 20.66 -16.69 5.25
N ALA A 202 21.63 -16.64 4.32
CA ALA A 202 21.38 -16.81 2.89
C ALA A 202 20.87 -18.24 2.61
N GLY A 203 19.57 -18.37 2.39
CA GLY A 203 18.92 -19.67 2.10
C GLY A 203 17.55 -19.86 2.73
N ASP A 204 17.16 -19.04 3.71
CA ASP A 204 15.79 -19.05 4.25
C ASP A 204 14.86 -18.28 3.29
N ALA A 205 14.46 -18.95 2.22
CA ALA A 205 13.53 -18.45 1.20
C ALA A 205 12.08 -18.38 1.70
N SER A 206 11.84 -18.49 3.01
CA SER A 206 10.54 -18.17 3.57
C SER A 206 10.37 -16.64 3.59
N THR A 207 9.40 -16.17 2.83
CA THR A 207 8.97 -14.78 2.63
C THR A 207 8.47 -14.06 3.90
N GLY A 208 8.85 -14.53 5.08
CA GLY A 208 8.61 -13.87 6.34
C GLY A 208 9.81 -13.03 6.73
N GLY A 209 9.74 -11.72 6.49
CA GLY A 209 10.73 -10.76 6.99
C GLY A 209 10.93 -10.87 8.52
N TRP A 210 11.85 -10.05 9.06
CA TRP A 210 12.20 -10.03 10.50
C TRP A 210 10.99 -10.10 11.44
N LEU A 211 9.85 -9.50 11.06
CA LEU A 211 8.59 -9.56 11.79
C LEU A 211 8.09 -11.00 12.02
N ARG A 212 8.01 -11.84 10.98
CA ARG A 212 7.51 -13.21 11.13
C ARG A 212 8.42 -14.01 12.07
N ARG A 213 9.73 -13.82 11.97
CA ARG A 213 10.71 -14.44 12.89
C ARG A 213 10.51 -13.93 14.33
N ALA A 214 10.31 -12.62 14.49
CA ALA A 214 10.06 -12.03 15.79
C ALA A 214 8.76 -12.58 16.41
N LEU A 215 7.63 -12.47 15.71
CA LEU A 215 6.33 -12.95 16.22
C LEU A 215 6.30 -14.46 16.48
N SER A 216 7.06 -15.24 15.70
CA SER A 216 7.14 -16.70 15.88
C SER A 216 8.07 -17.14 17.02
N SER A 217 8.88 -16.25 17.58
CA SER A 217 9.91 -16.61 18.58
C SER A 217 9.66 -16.08 19.99
N MET A 218 8.73 -15.13 20.16
CA MET A 218 8.46 -14.49 21.45
C MET A 218 7.01 -14.02 21.59
N ASP A 219 6.54 -13.92 22.83
CA ASP A 219 5.31 -13.17 23.12
C ASP A 219 5.55 -11.68 22.93
N THR A 220 4.58 -10.98 22.33
CA THR A 220 4.62 -9.51 22.19
C THR A 220 3.30 -8.89 22.66
N LEU A 221 3.39 -7.66 23.17
CA LEU A 221 2.24 -6.86 23.58
C LEU A 221 2.52 -5.39 23.28
N LEU A 222 1.60 -4.79 22.52
CA LEU A 222 1.48 -3.37 22.29
C LEU A 222 0.12 -2.94 22.84
N ASP A 223 0.06 -2.00 23.76
CA ASP A 223 -1.18 -1.52 24.36
C ASP A 223 -1.16 0.02 24.38
N LEU A 224 -1.83 0.60 23.39
CA LEU A 224 -2.00 2.03 23.21
C LEU A 224 -3.33 2.45 23.85
N ARG A 225 -3.28 3.41 24.77
CA ARG A 225 -4.44 4.04 25.41
C ARG A 225 -4.40 5.54 25.16
N ILE A 226 -5.49 6.08 24.65
CA ILE A 226 -5.63 7.51 24.36
C ILE A 226 -6.78 8.02 25.23
N GLY A 227 -6.44 8.90 26.17
CA GLY A 227 -7.41 9.67 26.93
C GLY A 227 -7.90 10.86 26.12
N LEU A 228 -9.21 11.11 26.14
CA LEU A 228 -9.87 12.23 25.49
C LEU A 228 -10.82 12.89 26.49
N SER A 229 -11.14 14.17 26.28
CA SER A 229 -11.92 15.01 27.22
C SER A 229 -13.30 14.44 27.61
N GLY A 230 -13.87 13.56 26.79
CA GLY A 230 -15.16 12.91 27.03
C GLY A 230 -15.14 11.38 26.97
N GLY A 231 -13.97 10.74 26.91
CA GLY A 231 -13.89 9.29 26.80
C GLY A 231 -12.47 8.74 26.61
N LYS A 232 -12.37 7.46 26.30
CA LYS A 232 -11.08 6.77 26.10
C LYS A 232 -11.12 5.89 24.88
N LEU A 233 -9.97 5.77 24.20
CA LEU A 233 -9.74 4.78 23.16
C LEU A 233 -8.59 3.87 23.61
N SER A 234 -8.71 2.57 23.37
CA SER A 234 -7.65 1.60 23.64
C SER A 234 -7.49 0.65 22.46
N VAL A 235 -6.23 0.39 22.09
CA VAL A 235 -5.82 -0.54 21.04
C VAL A 235 -4.74 -1.43 21.64
N ARG A 236 -5.08 -2.69 21.87
CA ARG A 236 -4.15 -3.70 22.34
C ARG A 236 -3.90 -4.72 21.24
N PHE A 237 -2.65 -4.90 20.85
CA PHE A 237 -2.21 -5.92 19.92
C PHE A 237 -1.21 -6.83 20.65
N SER A 238 -1.52 -8.13 20.76
CA SER A 238 -0.62 -9.11 21.35
C SER A 238 -0.40 -10.29 20.44
N THR A 239 0.78 -10.89 20.52
CA THR A 239 1.11 -12.10 19.77
C THR A 239 1.66 -13.16 20.70
N SER A 240 1.36 -14.41 20.37
CA SER A 240 1.95 -15.57 21.02
C SER A 240 2.57 -16.52 20.00
N PRO A 241 3.80 -17.02 20.25
CA PRO A 241 4.44 -18.01 19.41
C PRO A 241 3.59 -19.25 19.24
N ALA A 242 3.79 -19.97 18.15
CA ALA A 242 3.16 -21.26 17.97
C ALA A 242 3.65 -22.25 19.06
N GLN A 243 2.70 -22.89 19.75
CA GLN A 243 3.00 -23.82 20.85
C GLN A 243 3.74 -25.10 20.39
N ALA A 244 3.85 -25.36 19.08
CA ALA A 244 4.58 -26.49 18.51
C ALA A 244 5.59 -26.03 17.43
N PRO A 245 6.90 -26.29 17.60
CA PRO A 245 7.98 -25.72 16.78
C PRO A 245 8.05 -26.20 15.32
N ALA A 246 7.15 -27.09 14.87
CA ALA A 246 7.27 -27.71 13.55
C ALA A 246 6.32 -27.18 12.48
N LYS A 247 5.15 -26.57 12.79
CA LYS A 247 4.13 -26.22 11.77
C LYS A 247 3.15 -25.08 12.09
N GLY A 248 3.23 -24.41 13.24
CA GLY A 248 2.23 -23.41 13.60
C GLY A 248 2.64 -21.98 13.24
N SER A 249 1.71 -21.21 12.70
CA SER A 249 1.81 -19.74 12.62
C SER A 249 1.51 -19.09 13.97
N PRO A 250 2.14 -17.94 14.31
CA PRO A 250 1.87 -17.26 15.58
C PRO A 250 0.41 -16.82 15.67
N GLU A 251 -0.15 -16.87 16.88
CA GLU A 251 -1.49 -16.35 17.16
C GLU A 251 -1.39 -14.85 17.44
N LEU A 252 -2.24 -14.07 16.79
CA LEU A 252 -2.37 -12.64 16.95
C LEU A 252 -3.72 -12.33 17.60
N THR A 253 -3.74 -11.38 18.52
CA THR A 253 -4.94 -10.86 19.16
C THR A 253 -4.95 -9.34 19.06
N LEU A 254 -5.97 -8.79 18.42
CA LEU A 254 -6.27 -7.36 18.42
C LEU A 254 -7.49 -7.11 19.32
N ALA A 255 -7.38 -6.20 20.27
CA ALA A 255 -8.48 -5.72 21.09
C ALA A 255 -8.65 -4.21 20.92
N LEU A 256 -9.86 -3.78 20.58
CA LEU A 256 -10.25 -2.39 20.39
C LEU A 256 -11.34 -2.03 21.41
N GLY A 257 -11.06 -1.06 22.28
CA GLY A 257 -12.01 -0.58 23.28
C GLY A 257 -12.25 0.91 23.14
N ALA A 258 -13.50 1.35 23.30
CA ALA A 258 -13.88 2.76 23.30
C ALA A 258 -14.91 3.04 24.40
N GLU A 259 -14.77 4.18 25.07
CA GLU A 259 -15.61 4.59 26.21
C GLU A 259 -16.09 6.04 26.04
N GLY A 260 -17.23 6.38 26.64
CA GLY A 260 -17.75 7.74 26.69
C GLY A 260 -18.16 8.29 25.32
N SER A 261 -17.91 9.58 25.09
CA SER A 261 -18.23 10.27 23.83
C SER A 261 -17.47 9.70 22.63
N VAL A 262 -16.36 8.99 22.85
CA VAL A 262 -15.55 8.37 21.78
C VAL A 262 -16.32 7.25 21.08
N LEU A 263 -17.20 6.54 21.80
CA LEU A 263 -18.00 5.47 21.20
C LEU A 263 -18.91 5.99 20.09
N ALA A 264 -19.43 7.22 20.22
CA ALA A 264 -20.28 7.86 19.22
C ALA A 264 -19.53 8.22 17.93
N LEU A 265 -18.20 8.35 18.00
CA LEU A 265 -17.32 8.71 16.87
C LEU A 265 -16.88 7.50 16.06
N LEU A 266 -17.08 6.27 16.54
CA LEU A 266 -16.70 5.08 15.79
C LEU A 266 -17.58 4.90 14.55
N PRO A 267 -17.10 4.24 13.48
CA PRO A 267 -17.94 3.79 12.38
C PRO A 267 -19.06 2.85 12.87
N GLU A 268 -20.24 2.89 12.23
CA GLU A 268 -21.40 2.05 12.60
C GLU A 268 -21.08 0.55 12.77
N PRO A 269 -20.27 -0.10 11.90
CA PRO A 269 -19.91 -1.51 12.09
C PRO A 269 -19.18 -1.79 13.41
N LEU A 270 -18.44 -0.82 13.95
CA LEU A 270 -17.71 -0.95 15.20
C LEU A 270 -18.57 -0.56 16.41
N LYS A 271 -19.51 0.39 16.26
CA LYS A 271 -20.42 0.80 17.34
C LYS A 271 -21.25 -0.35 17.89
N SER A 272 -21.71 -1.26 17.02
CA SER A 272 -22.48 -2.43 17.44
C SER A 272 -21.65 -3.52 18.11
N THR A 273 -20.33 -3.51 17.91
CA THR A 273 -19.45 -4.61 18.32
C THR A 273 -18.57 -4.26 19.51
N ILE A 274 -18.35 -2.97 19.75
CA ILE A 274 -17.63 -2.43 20.91
C ILE A 274 -18.67 -1.90 21.90
N THR A 275 -18.62 -2.38 23.14
CA THR A 275 -19.41 -1.81 24.24
C THR A 275 -18.46 -1.27 25.32
N PRO A 276 -18.91 -0.34 26.19
CA PRO A 276 -18.08 0.18 27.28
C PRO A 276 -17.49 -0.92 28.19
N THR A 277 -18.15 -2.08 28.28
CA THR A 277 -17.74 -3.21 29.13
C THR A 277 -17.07 -4.35 28.36
N GLN A 278 -17.12 -4.34 27.03
CA GLN A 278 -16.58 -5.42 26.20
C GLN A 278 -15.87 -4.83 24.97
N PRO A 279 -14.53 -4.82 24.95
CA PRO A 279 -13.79 -4.43 23.76
C PRO A 279 -14.02 -5.45 22.64
N LEU A 280 -14.01 -4.99 21.39
CA LEU A 280 -13.94 -5.87 20.23
C LEU A 280 -12.63 -6.64 20.30
N ARG A 281 -12.69 -7.97 20.32
CA ARG A 281 -11.53 -8.86 20.31
C ARG A 281 -11.50 -9.67 19.03
N ILE A 282 -10.40 -9.61 18.30
CA ILE A 282 -10.16 -10.38 17.09
C ILE A 282 -8.93 -11.26 17.31
N ARG A 283 -9.04 -12.58 17.11
CA ARG A 283 -7.94 -13.54 17.25
C ARG A 283 -7.78 -14.36 15.96
N TRP A 284 -6.55 -14.51 15.49
CA TRP A 284 -6.26 -15.27 14.27
C TRP A 284 -4.83 -15.81 14.26
N GLN A 285 -4.55 -16.76 13.38
CA GLN A 285 -3.18 -17.15 13.06
C GLN A 285 -2.65 -16.30 11.91
N LEU A 286 -1.41 -15.80 12.00
CA LEU A 286 -0.82 -14.87 11.02
C LEU A 286 -1.05 -15.30 9.55
N ASP A 287 -0.89 -16.57 9.25
CA ASP A 287 -1.02 -17.11 7.88
C ASP A 287 -2.40 -17.67 7.56
N HIS A 288 -3.32 -17.66 8.52
CA HIS A 288 -4.65 -18.25 8.37
C HIS A 288 -4.61 -19.76 8.03
N ASP A 289 -3.59 -20.50 8.49
CA ASP A 289 -3.39 -21.92 8.18
C ASP A 289 -4.56 -22.81 8.67
N ASN A 290 -5.15 -22.47 9.82
CA ASN A 290 -6.32 -23.16 10.36
C ASN A 290 -7.64 -22.73 9.71
N GLY A 291 -7.63 -21.71 8.85
CA GLY A 291 -8.80 -21.16 8.19
C GLY A 291 -9.80 -20.45 9.10
N ARG A 292 -9.45 -20.10 10.36
CA ARG A 292 -10.40 -19.58 11.35
C ARG A 292 -9.96 -18.25 11.94
N VAL A 293 -10.92 -17.34 12.11
CA VAL A 293 -10.78 -16.08 12.87
C VAL A 293 -11.81 -16.09 13.98
N LEU A 294 -11.46 -15.65 15.18
CA LEU A 294 -12.41 -15.45 16.26
C LEU A 294 -12.70 -13.96 16.40
N VAL A 295 -13.97 -13.56 16.36
CA VAL A 295 -14.43 -12.20 16.65
C VAL A 295 -15.32 -12.27 17.89
N ASN A 296 -14.94 -11.59 18.96
CA ASN A 296 -15.57 -11.69 20.29
C ASN A 296 -15.76 -13.15 20.73
N ASP A 297 -14.71 -13.96 20.53
CA ASP A 297 -14.67 -15.40 20.83
C ASP A 297 -15.65 -16.26 20.01
N GLN A 298 -16.37 -15.68 19.05
CA GLN A 298 -17.16 -16.40 18.05
C GLN A 298 -16.31 -16.73 16.83
N VAL A 299 -16.39 -17.97 16.38
CA VAL A 299 -15.64 -18.44 15.22
C VAL A 299 -16.29 -17.95 13.93
N VAL A 300 -15.51 -17.27 13.10
CA VAL A 300 -15.83 -16.89 11.73
C VAL A 300 -15.07 -17.84 10.80
N GLU A 301 -15.82 -18.70 10.13
CA GLU A 301 -15.27 -19.69 9.20
C GLU A 301 -14.93 -19.07 7.84
N ARG A 302 -13.92 -19.63 7.18
CA ARG A 302 -13.52 -19.22 5.84
C ARG A 302 -14.66 -19.50 4.85
N LEU A 303 -14.90 -18.56 3.94
CA LEU A 303 -15.77 -18.76 2.79
C LEU A 303 -15.23 -19.92 1.94
N PRO A 304 -16.09 -20.84 1.49
CA PRO A 304 -15.65 -21.92 0.62
C PRO A 304 -15.14 -21.34 -0.69
N ALA A 305 -14.08 -21.97 -1.23
CA ALA A 305 -13.65 -21.67 -2.59
C ALA A 305 -14.79 -22.06 -3.55
N GLN A 306 -15.45 -21.05 -4.10
CA GLN A 306 -16.42 -21.25 -5.16
C GLN A 306 -15.68 -21.18 -6.49
N ALA A 307 -16.01 -22.09 -7.40
CA ALA A 307 -15.44 -22.08 -8.72
C ALA A 307 -16.52 -22.08 -9.80
N ARG A 308 -16.57 -21.01 -10.59
CA ARG A 308 -17.50 -20.81 -11.71
C ARG A 308 -17.34 -21.90 -12.79
N PRO A 309 -18.35 -22.11 -13.65
CA PRO A 309 -18.21 -23.04 -14.78
C PRO A 309 -17.15 -22.53 -15.77
N ALA A 310 -16.64 -23.45 -16.60
CA ALA A 310 -15.78 -23.07 -17.72
C ALA A 310 -16.63 -22.49 -18.87
N GLY A 311 -16.10 -21.47 -19.55
CA GLY A 311 -16.74 -20.84 -20.69
C GLY A 311 -17.58 -19.61 -20.34
N PRO A 312 -18.39 -19.11 -21.31
CA PRO A 312 -19.17 -17.90 -21.13
C PRO A 312 -20.23 -18.10 -20.05
N THR A 313 -20.15 -17.28 -19.00
CA THR A 313 -21.04 -17.31 -17.84
C THR A 313 -21.91 -16.05 -17.83
N PRO A 314 -23.22 -16.16 -18.19
CA PRO A 314 -24.14 -15.05 -18.02
C PRO A 314 -24.39 -14.79 -16.53
N LEU A 315 -24.38 -13.52 -16.12
CA LEU A 315 -24.74 -13.12 -14.76
C LEU A 315 -26.23 -12.82 -14.72
N ALA A 316 -26.99 -13.61 -13.95
CA ALA A 316 -28.44 -13.46 -13.86
C ALA A 316 -28.81 -12.12 -13.17
N ALA A 317 -30.00 -11.58 -13.47
CA ALA A 317 -30.49 -10.36 -12.82
C ALA A 317 -30.64 -10.51 -11.29
N ALA A 318 -30.90 -11.74 -10.81
CA ALA A 318 -30.93 -12.07 -9.39
C ALA A 318 -29.54 -11.99 -8.73
N GLU A 319 -28.47 -12.18 -9.51
CA GLU A 319 -27.08 -12.04 -9.06
C GLU A 319 -26.61 -10.58 -9.15
N CYS A 320 -26.88 -9.93 -10.29
CA CYS A 320 -26.42 -8.58 -10.59
C CYS A 320 -27.58 -7.67 -11.00
N GLN A 321 -28.02 -6.82 -10.07
CA GLN A 321 -29.07 -5.85 -10.34
C GLN A 321 -28.59 -4.76 -11.33
N GLY A 322 -29.48 -4.39 -12.26
CA GLY A 322 -29.23 -3.32 -13.24
C GLY A 322 -28.34 -3.72 -14.43
N LEU A 323 -27.95 -5.00 -14.55
CA LEU A 323 -27.26 -5.49 -15.73
C LEU A 323 -28.26 -5.68 -16.89
N PRO A 324 -28.01 -5.15 -18.10
CA PRO A 324 -28.86 -5.38 -19.26
C PRO A 324 -28.95 -6.87 -19.60
N ALA A 325 -30.12 -7.34 -20.04
CA ALA A 325 -30.30 -8.74 -20.48
C ALA A 325 -29.43 -9.10 -21.70
N THR A 326 -28.99 -8.10 -22.46
CA THR A 326 -28.10 -8.24 -23.62
C THR A 326 -26.62 -8.11 -23.25
N ALA A 327 -26.27 -7.98 -21.98
CA ALA A 327 -24.88 -7.86 -21.56
C ALA A 327 -24.09 -9.11 -22.00
N PRO A 328 -22.87 -8.95 -22.53
CA PRO A 328 -22.04 -10.09 -22.89
C PRO A 328 -21.71 -10.92 -21.64
N PRO A 329 -21.70 -12.26 -21.75
CA PRO A 329 -21.31 -13.12 -20.64
C PRO A 329 -19.83 -12.92 -20.30
N LEU A 330 -19.47 -13.15 -19.04
CA LEU A 330 -18.08 -13.11 -18.59
C LEU A 330 -17.41 -14.49 -18.66
N TYR A 331 -16.11 -14.49 -18.85
CA TYR A 331 -15.26 -15.68 -18.68
C TYR A 331 -14.56 -15.60 -17.34
N PHE A 332 -14.87 -16.51 -16.42
CA PHE A 332 -14.17 -16.59 -15.14
C PHE A 332 -12.92 -17.45 -15.28
N VAL A 333 -11.78 -16.96 -14.80
CA VAL A 333 -10.52 -17.71 -14.71
C VAL A 333 -10.03 -17.61 -13.27
N GLU A 334 -10.16 -18.70 -12.52
CA GLU A 334 -9.95 -18.67 -11.07
C GLU A 334 -8.64 -19.33 -10.68
N ALA A 335 -7.94 -18.73 -9.71
CA ALA A 335 -6.72 -19.22 -9.11
C ALA A 335 -6.92 -19.63 -7.64
N GLY A 336 -6.09 -20.58 -7.17
CA GLY A 336 -5.93 -20.89 -5.75
C GLY A 336 -5.00 -19.92 -5.01
N ASP A 337 -4.78 -20.16 -3.71
CA ASP A 337 -3.94 -19.32 -2.85
C ASP A 337 -2.45 -19.30 -3.23
N ARG A 338 -1.98 -20.28 -4.03
CA ARG A 338 -0.59 -20.34 -4.53
C ARG A 338 -0.46 -19.84 -5.97
N GLY A 339 -1.53 -19.31 -6.56
CA GLY A 339 -1.56 -18.84 -7.95
C GLY A 339 -1.76 -19.95 -8.98
N GLU A 340 -2.04 -21.18 -8.55
CA GLU A 340 -2.37 -22.32 -9.41
C GLU A 340 -3.79 -22.18 -10.01
N ALA A 341 -4.01 -22.71 -11.21
CA ALA A 341 -5.34 -22.75 -11.81
C ALA A 341 -6.32 -23.58 -10.96
N ALA A 342 -7.46 -23.00 -10.59
CA ALA A 342 -8.53 -23.72 -9.90
C ALA A 342 -9.20 -24.75 -10.83
N LYS A 343 -9.41 -24.36 -12.10
CA LYS A 343 -9.92 -25.22 -13.18
C LYS A 343 -9.23 -24.89 -14.50
N PRO A 344 -8.31 -25.72 -15.03
CA PRO A 344 -7.64 -25.47 -16.31
C PRO A 344 -8.60 -25.31 -17.50
N GLU A 345 -9.81 -25.86 -17.41
CA GLU A 345 -10.88 -25.75 -18.41
C GLU A 345 -11.31 -24.29 -18.64
N GLN A 346 -11.27 -23.46 -17.60
CA GLN A 346 -11.64 -22.04 -17.68
C GLN A 346 -10.71 -21.26 -18.62
N THR A 347 -9.40 -21.42 -18.43
CA THR A 347 -8.37 -20.81 -19.29
C THR A 347 -8.49 -21.31 -20.72
N ARG A 348 -8.68 -22.62 -20.91
CA ARG A 348 -8.87 -23.22 -22.25
C ARG A 348 -10.10 -22.65 -22.96
N ALA A 349 -11.22 -22.53 -22.27
CA ALA A 349 -12.45 -21.98 -22.85
C ALA A 349 -12.30 -20.49 -23.23
N LEU A 350 -11.61 -19.71 -22.40
CA LEU A 350 -11.27 -18.32 -22.72
C LEU A 350 -10.38 -18.23 -23.97
N PHE A 351 -9.33 -19.05 -24.04
CA PHE A 351 -8.42 -19.11 -25.19
C PHE A 351 -9.14 -19.48 -26.48
N SER A 352 -10.00 -20.50 -26.46
CA SER A 352 -10.80 -20.89 -27.61
C SER A 352 -11.78 -19.80 -28.06
N ALA A 353 -12.36 -19.05 -27.12
CA ALA A 353 -13.24 -17.92 -27.45
C ALA A 353 -12.50 -16.79 -28.18
N VAL A 354 -11.27 -16.48 -27.73
CA VAL A 354 -10.43 -15.45 -28.36
C VAL A 354 -9.97 -15.88 -29.75
N GLU A 355 -9.57 -17.15 -29.90
CA GLU A 355 -9.21 -17.73 -31.20
C GLU A 355 -10.40 -17.67 -32.19
N ALA A 356 -11.60 -18.04 -31.75
CA ALA A 356 -12.81 -17.98 -32.57
C ALA A 356 -13.17 -16.54 -32.97
N ALA A 357 -13.07 -15.59 -32.03
CA ALA A 357 -13.31 -14.17 -32.31
C ALA A 357 -12.30 -13.60 -33.32
N ASN A 358 -11.02 -13.95 -33.18
CA ASN A 358 -9.95 -13.53 -34.10
C ASN A 358 -10.10 -14.13 -35.49
N ALA A 359 -10.63 -15.36 -35.59
CA ALA A 359 -10.93 -15.98 -36.87
C ALA A 359 -12.11 -15.30 -37.61
N ALA A 360 -12.98 -14.61 -36.87
CA ALA A 360 -14.07 -13.80 -37.39
C ALA A 360 -13.63 -12.34 -37.56
N SER A 361 -14.32 -11.41 -36.91
CA SER A 361 -14.12 -9.95 -37.08
C SER A 361 -13.12 -9.34 -36.10
N GLY A 362 -12.44 -10.15 -35.29
CA GLY A 362 -11.50 -9.72 -34.25
C GLY A 362 -12.12 -9.64 -32.85
N ALA A 363 -11.29 -9.36 -31.85
CA ALA A 363 -11.67 -9.37 -30.44
C ALA A 363 -11.21 -8.09 -29.70
N ILE A 364 -12.04 -7.63 -28.77
CA ILE A 364 -11.63 -6.74 -27.67
C ILE A 364 -11.59 -7.59 -26.41
N VAL A 365 -10.39 -8.00 -26.01
CA VAL A 365 -10.18 -8.84 -24.84
C VAL A 365 -9.82 -7.95 -23.66
N SER A 366 -10.65 -7.97 -22.63
CA SER A 366 -10.39 -7.27 -21.37
C SER A 366 -10.26 -8.30 -20.24
N VAL A 367 -9.17 -8.27 -19.50
CA VAL A 367 -8.97 -9.05 -18.28
C VAL A 367 -9.03 -8.12 -17.08
N PHE A 368 -9.82 -8.46 -16.08
CA PHE A 368 -9.88 -7.75 -14.81
C PHE A 368 -9.46 -8.66 -13.65
N VAL A 369 -8.46 -8.23 -12.89
CA VAL A 369 -7.95 -8.92 -11.69
C VAL A 369 -8.37 -8.12 -10.47
N HIS A 370 -9.25 -8.70 -9.65
CA HIS A 370 -9.81 -8.02 -8.48
C HIS A 370 -8.79 -7.92 -7.33
N GLY A 371 -9.07 -6.98 -6.41
CA GLY A 371 -8.27 -6.73 -5.22
C GLY A 371 -8.61 -7.58 -3.99
N TRP A 372 -8.03 -7.18 -2.87
CA TRP A 372 -8.41 -7.65 -1.53
C TRP A 372 -9.90 -7.38 -1.28
N GLN A 373 -10.54 -8.18 -0.42
CA GLN A 373 -11.99 -8.10 -0.11
C GLN A 373 -12.93 -8.53 -1.26
N HIS A 374 -12.43 -9.03 -2.39
CA HIS A 374 -13.26 -9.53 -3.49
C HIS A 374 -12.95 -10.98 -3.85
N SER A 375 -13.85 -11.61 -4.60
CA SER A 375 -13.73 -12.98 -5.10
C SER A 375 -14.48 -13.15 -6.43
N ALA A 376 -14.61 -14.38 -6.91
CA ALA A 376 -15.48 -14.75 -8.04
C ALA A 376 -16.85 -15.33 -7.61
N ALA A 377 -17.19 -15.25 -6.32
CA ALA A 377 -18.45 -15.74 -5.79
C ALA A 377 -19.67 -15.09 -6.46
N SER A 378 -20.80 -15.79 -6.43
CA SER A 378 -22.08 -15.25 -6.91
C SER A 378 -22.47 -13.99 -6.12
N GLY A 379 -22.77 -12.91 -6.84
CA GLY A 379 -23.18 -11.63 -6.26
C GLY A 379 -22.03 -10.75 -5.77
N ASP A 380 -20.76 -11.10 -6.06
CA ASP A 380 -19.64 -10.19 -5.80
C ASP A 380 -19.81 -8.93 -6.66
N SER A 381 -19.77 -7.76 -6.01
CA SER A 381 -20.06 -6.48 -6.67
C SER A 381 -19.07 -6.18 -7.80
N TYR A 382 -17.81 -6.62 -7.71
CA TYR A 382 -16.81 -6.38 -8.75
C TYR A 382 -17.09 -7.18 -10.01
N ALA A 383 -17.58 -8.42 -9.88
CA ALA A 383 -18.01 -9.20 -11.05
C ALA A 383 -19.20 -8.51 -11.74
N CYS A 384 -20.16 -8.01 -10.97
CA CYS A 384 -21.32 -7.30 -11.49
C CYS A 384 -20.96 -5.97 -12.17
N ASP A 385 -20.13 -5.14 -11.55
CA ASP A 385 -19.74 -3.85 -12.09
C ASP A 385 -18.80 -3.99 -13.30
N TYR A 386 -17.96 -5.02 -13.29
CA TYR A 386 -17.17 -5.39 -14.47
C TYR A 386 -18.05 -5.84 -15.64
N ALA A 387 -19.10 -6.64 -15.39
CA ALA A 387 -20.06 -7.00 -16.44
C ALA A 387 -20.78 -5.77 -17.03
N LYS A 388 -21.12 -4.78 -16.20
CA LYS A 388 -21.67 -3.50 -16.68
C LYS A 388 -20.67 -2.74 -17.55
N LEU A 389 -19.39 -2.71 -17.17
CA LEU A 389 -18.32 -2.14 -18.00
C LEU A 389 -18.21 -2.85 -19.35
N MET A 390 -18.22 -4.18 -19.37
CA MET A 390 -18.15 -4.95 -20.62
C MET A 390 -19.38 -4.72 -21.51
N SER A 391 -20.57 -4.58 -20.93
CA SER A 391 -21.78 -4.20 -21.67
C SER A 391 -21.66 -2.81 -22.31
N ALA A 392 -21.02 -1.87 -21.62
CA ALA A 392 -20.76 -0.52 -22.15
C ALA A 392 -19.72 -0.54 -23.28
N VAL A 393 -18.64 -1.31 -23.14
CA VAL A 393 -17.61 -1.51 -24.19
C VAL A 393 -18.21 -2.17 -25.42
N ASP A 394 -19.05 -3.19 -25.26
CA ASP A 394 -19.75 -3.84 -26.38
C ASP A 394 -20.66 -2.86 -27.12
N THR A 395 -21.47 -2.09 -26.38
CA THR A 395 -22.32 -1.06 -26.98
C THR A 395 -21.51 -0.05 -27.78
N MET A 396 -20.38 0.43 -27.24
CA MET A 396 -19.47 1.34 -27.94
C MET A 396 -18.91 0.74 -29.23
N GLU A 397 -18.40 -0.51 -29.18
CA GLU A 397 -17.82 -1.16 -30.36
C GLU A 397 -18.87 -1.41 -31.44
N GLN A 398 -20.09 -1.83 -31.07
CA GLN A 398 -21.21 -2.01 -32.00
C GLN A 398 -21.55 -0.70 -32.72
N GLN A 399 -21.57 0.41 -31.99
CA GLN A 399 -21.85 1.73 -32.57
C GLN A 399 -20.72 2.21 -33.48
N ALA A 400 -19.47 2.11 -33.02
CA ALA A 400 -18.29 2.48 -33.80
C ALA A 400 -18.21 1.67 -35.10
N ALA A 401 -18.52 0.38 -35.03
CA ALA A 401 -18.56 -0.52 -36.18
C ALA A 401 -19.63 -0.11 -37.20
N ARG A 402 -20.86 0.16 -36.73
CA ARG A 402 -21.96 0.65 -37.57
C ARG A 402 -21.64 1.98 -38.24
N ALA A 403 -21.09 2.93 -37.48
CA ALA A 403 -20.71 4.25 -38.00
C ALA A 403 -19.61 4.16 -39.08
N SER A 404 -18.70 3.19 -38.95
CA SER A 404 -17.59 2.99 -39.89
C SER A 404 -17.89 1.97 -40.99
N GLY A 405 -19.10 1.41 -41.05
CA GLY A 405 -19.48 0.40 -42.05
C GLY A 405 -18.69 -0.92 -41.97
N ARG A 406 -18.13 -1.24 -40.80
CA ARG A 406 -17.30 -2.44 -40.55
C ARG A 406 -18.02 -3.42 -39.64
N PRO A 407 -17.65 -4.72 -39.63
CA PRO A 407 -18.15 -5.63 -38.60
C PRO A 407 -17.60 -5.25 -37.21
N ALA A 408 -18.41 -5.50 -36.17
CA ALA A 408 -18.00 -5.28 -34.79
C ALA A 408 -17.10 -6.43 -34.31
N ARG A 409 -16.02 -6.09 -33.60
CA ARG A 409 -15.21 -7.07 -32.88
C ARG A 409 -16.01 -7.65 -31.72
N GLN A 410 -15.76 -8.90 -31.38
CA GLN A 410 -16.37 -9.52 -30.21
C GLN A 410 -15.73 -8.98 -28.92
N VAL A 411 -16.54 -8.48 -27.99
CA VAL A 411 -16.05 -8.10 -26.65
C VAL A 411 -16.01 -9.34 -25.76
N ILE A 412 -14.83 -9.64 -25.22
CA ILE A 412 -14.58 -10.78 -24.35
C ILE A 412 -14.05 -10.25 -23.00
N GLY A 413 -14.94 -10.24 -22.00
CA GLY A 413 -14.60 -9.88 -20.63
C GLY A 413 -14.18 -11.10 -19.83
N ALA A 414 -12.91 -11.17 -19.43
CA ALA A 414 -12.39 -12.17 -18.50
C ALA A 414 -12.24 -11.59 -17.09
N TYR A 415 -12.78 -12.28 -16.09
CA TYR A 415 -12.67 -11.93 -14.68
C TYR A 415 -11.75 -12.94 -13.98
N VAL A 416 -10.61 -12.48 -13.49
CA VAL A 416 -9.65 -13.34 -12.78
C VAL A 416 -10.01 -13.37 -11.30
N GLY A 417 -10.53 -14.51 -10.86
CA GLY A 417 -10.91 -14.77 -9.48
C GLY A 417 -9.76 -15.36 -8.67
N TRP A 418 -9.57 -14.92 -7.44
CA TRP A 418 -8.70 -15.58 -6.47
C TRP A 418 -9.27 -15.38 -5.06
N PRO A 419 -8.78 -16.07 -4.01
CA PRO A 419 -9.31 -15.95 -2.65
C PRO A 419 -8.93 -14.62 -1.97
N GLY A 420 -9.26 -13.48 -2.58
CA GLY A 420 -9.00 -12.13 -2.07
C GLY A 420 -9.83 -11.81 -0.82
N ARG A 421 -11.09 -12.26 -0.79
CA ARG A 421 -11.97 -12.29 0.39
C ARG A 421 -12.04 -13.71 0.93
N MET A 422 -11.72 -13.85 2.22
CA MET A 422 -11.58 -15.14 2.88
C MET A 422 -12.69 -15.42 3.87
N TYR A 423 -13.24 -14.39 4.49
CA TYR A 423 -14.24 -14.47 5.55
C TYR A 423 -15.45 -13.61 5.20
N PRO A 424 -16.64 -13.96 5.70
CA PRO A 424 -17.78 -13.06 5.67
C PRO A 424 -17.52 -11.84 6.56
N GLY A 425 -17.92 -10.66 6.07
CA GLY A 425 -17.76 -9.39 6.79
C GLY A 425 -16.34 -8.83 6.80
N GLU A 426 -16.23 -7.54 7.09
CA GLU A 426 -14.96 -6.80 6.98
C GLU A 426 -14.03 -7.04 8.18
N ILE A 427 -14.61 -7.18 9.39
CA ILE A 427 -13.86 -7.32 10.65
C ILE A 427 -12.92 -8.54 10.60
N ALA A 428 -13.42 -9.71 10.18
CA ALA A 428 -12.58 -10.90 10.09
C ALA A 428 -11.61 -10.82 8.90
N ASN A 429 -12.03 -10.23 7.77
CA ASN A 429 -11.15 -10.13 6.61
C ASN A 429 -9.98 -9.17 6.82
N VAL A 430 -10.09 -8.14 7.68
CA VAL A 430 -9.00 -7.16 7.90
C VAL A 430 -7.69 -7.83 8.34
N THR A 431 -7.79 -8.96 9.05
CA THR A 431 -6.63 -9.71 9.57
C THR A 431 -5.83 -10.42 8.48
N THR A 432 -6.40 -10.53 7.27
CA THR A 432 -5.80 -11.29 6.16
C THR A 432 -4.80 -10.48 5.34
N PHE A 433 -4.54 -9.21 5.70
CA PHE A 433 -3.75 -8.27 4.89
C PHE A 433 -2.42 -8.86 4.37
N TRP A 434 -1.49 -9.28 5.24
CA TRP A 434 -0.20 -9.82 4.78
C TRP A 434 -0.33 -11.13 4.02
N ASN A 435 -1.22 -12.02 4.45
CA ASN A 435 -1.45 -13.30 3.81
C ASN A 435 -2.00 -13.13 2.38
N ARG A 436 -2.92 -12.18 2.17
CA ARG A 436 -3.48 -11.84 0.86
C ARG A 436 -2.49 -11.05 0.01
N LEU A 437 -1.65 -10.22 0.62
CA LEU A 437 -0.57 -9.53 -0.10
C LEU A 437 0.42 -10.54 -0.69
N GLN A 438 0.81 -11.56 0.08
CA GLN A 438 1.65 -12.66 -0.41
C GLN A 438 0.93 -13.55 -1.44
N ALA A 439 -0.37 -13.80 -1.28
CA ALA A 439 -1.15 -14.53 -2.27
C ALA A 439 -1.20 -13.78 -3.62
N ALA A 440 -1.30 -12.45 -3.59
CA ALA A 440 -1.19 -11.62 -4.80
C ALA A 440 0.20 -11.67 -5.43
N ASP A 441 1.27 -11.75 -4.62
CA ASP A 441 2.62 -12.01 -5.15
C ASP A 441 2.69 -13.36 -5.88
N ARG A 442 2.16 -14.42 -5.26
CA ARG A 442 2.12 -15.76 -5.86
C ARG A 442 1.25 -15.81 -7.11
N LEU A 443 0.13 -15.08 -7.14
CA LEU A 443 -0.74 -14.99 -8.32
C LEU A 443 -0.01 -14.44 -9.55
N GLY A 444 0.89 -13.48 -9.36
CA GLY A 444 1.73 -12.89 -10.43
C GLY A 444 3.11 -13.54 -10.61
N ALA A 445 3.41 -14.62 -9.89
CA ALA A 445 4.74 -15.24 -9.92
C ALA A 445 5.00 -16.06 -11.19
N ASP A 446 6.28 -16.43 -11.41
CA ASP A 446 6.67 -17.39 -12.45
C ASP A 446 5.87 -18.70 -12.34
N GLY A 447 5.32 -19.15 -13.46
CA GLY A 447 4.52 -20.38 -13.51
C GLY A 447 3.10 -20.28 -12.93
N ALA A 448 2.67 -19.10 -12.45
CA ALA A 448 1.32 -18.89 -11.96
C ALA A 448 0.31 -18.64 -13.09
N LEU A 449 -0.98 -18.88 -12.79
CA LEU A 449 -2.10 -18.77 -13.72
C LEU A 449 -2.15 -17.41 -14.43
N LEU A 450 -1.91 -16.30 -13.71
CA LEU A 450 -2.04 -14.97 -14.31
C LEU A 450 -1.03 -14.76 -15.44
N ARG A 451 0.22 -15.23 -15.28
CA ARG A 451 1.24 -15.16 -16.34
C ARG A 451 0.87 -16.05 -17.54
N GLU A 452 0.31 -17.24 -17.30
CA GLU A 452 -0.19 -18.11 -18.37
C GLU A 452 -1.31 -17.43 -19.16
N VAL A 453 -2.32 -16.89 -18.47
CA VAL A 453 -3.44 -16.18 -19.10
C VAL A 453 -2.93 -14.99 -19.91
N MET A 454 -2.08 -14.14 -19.33
CA MET A 454 -1.58 -12.95 -20.02
C MET A 454 -0.73 -13.28 -21.24
N SER A 455 0.22 -14.22 -21.12
CA SER A 455 1.06 -14.62 -22.26
C SER A 455 0.25 -15.34 -23.34
N GLY A 456 -0.64 -16.26 -22.95
CA GLY A 456 -1.48 -17.03 -23.87
C GLY A 456 -2.52 -16.18 -24.61
N LEU A 457 -3.10 -15.16 -23.94
CA LEU A 457 -3.97 -14.18 -24.60
C LEU A 457 -3.19 -13.26 -25.52
N SER A 458 -2.04 -12.74 -25.10
CA SER A 458 -1.22 -11.85 -25.92
C SER A 458 -0.80 -12.54 -27.23
N GLN A 459 -0.41 -13.81 -27.17
CA GLN A 459 -0.08 -14.61 -28.37
C GLN A 459 -1.28 -14.74 -29.32
N ARG A 460 -2.47 -15.03 -28.77
CA ARG A 460 -3.69 -15.22 -29.55
C ARG A 460 -4.19 -13.94 -30.17
N VAL A 461 -4.22 -12.85 -29.41
CA VAL A 461 -4.63 -11.52 -29.88
C VAL A 461 -3.68 -10.98 -30.95
N ALA A 462 -2.38 -11.29 -30.87
CA ALA A 462 -1.41 -10.93 -31.90
C ALA A 462 -1.53 -11.77 -33.19
N ALA A 463 -2.26 -12.89 -33.18
CA ALA A 463 -2.49 -13.69 -34.39
C ALA A 463 -3.31 -12.90 -35.42
N ARG A 464 -2.97 -13.04 -36.71
CA ARG A 464 -3.65 -12.31 -37.79
C ARG A 464 -5.13 -12.70 -37.89
N THR A 465 -5.99 -11.72 -38.14
CA THR A 465 -7.39 -11.95 -38.47
C THR A 465 -7.50 -12.62 -39.83
N SER A 466 -8.42 -13.58 -39.98
CA SER A 466 -8.68 -14.24 -41.26
C SER A 466 -9.74 -13.52 -42.11
N ASP A 467 -10.53 -12.60 -41.55
CA ASP A 467 -11.49 -11.81 -42.31
C ASP A 467 -10.78 -10.63 -43.02
N PRO A 468 -10.73 -10.61 -44.37
CA PRO A 468 -10.14 -9.51 -45.12
C PRO A 468 -10.92 -8.18 -45.00
N ARG A 469 -12.11 -8.19 -44.40
CA ARG A 469 -12.90 -6.97 -44.07
C ARG A 469 -12.63 -6.42 -42.67
N ALA A 470 -11.87 -7.15 -41.84
CA ALA A 470 -11.45 -6.64 -40.54
C ALA A 470 -10.37 -5.57 -40.76
N ASP A 471 -10.77 -4.30 -40.67
CA ASP A 471 -9.88 -3.14 -40.81
C ASP A 471 -9.09 -2.83 -39.53
N ARG A 472 -9.44 -3.46 -38.40
CA ARG A 472 -8.86 -3.26 -37.07
C ARG A 472 -8.36 -4.58 -36.48
N ARG A 473 -7.16 -4.53 -35.89
CA ARG A 473 -6.61 -5.66 -35.14
C ARG A 473 -7.39 -5.90 -33.85
N SER A 474 -7.31 -7.14 -33.37
CA SER A 474 -7.71 -7.47 -32.00
C SER A 474 -6.83 -6.75 -30.98
N VAL A 475 -7.41 -6.48 -29.81
CA VAL A 475 -6.73 -5.77 -28.71
C VAL A 475 -6.88 -6.53 -27.40
N PHE A 476 -5.86 -6.46 -26.56
CA PHE A 476 -5.81 -7.08 -25.24
C PHE A 476 -5.45 -6.06 -24.16
N VAL A 477 -6.35 -5.86 -23.20
CA VAL A 477 -6.12 -4.98 -22.06
C VAL A 477 -6.24 -5.75 -20.75
N VAL A 478 -5.30 -5.48 -19.84
CA VAL A 478 -5.29 -6.06 -18.50
C VAL A 478 -5.45 -4.96 -17.47
N THR A 479 -6.44 -5.12 -16.61
CA THR A 479 -6.72 -4.21 -15.51
C THR A 479 -6.54 -4.94 -14.18
N GLY A 480 -5.80 -4.34 -13.25
CA GLY A 480 -5.64 -4.85 -11.89
C GLY A 480 -5.97 -3.78 -10.86
N HIS A 481 -6.80 -4.12 -9.88
CA HIS A 481 -7.15 -3.23 -8.76
C HIS A 481 -6.45 -3.64 -7.46
N SER A 482 -5.93 -2.69 -6.67
CA SER A 482 -5.39 -2.98 -5.33
C SER A 482 -4.34 -4.10 -5.36
N MET A 483 -4.52 -5.16 -4.58
CA MET A 483 -3.68 -6.36 -4.61
C MET A 483 -3.74 -7.11 -5.96
N GLY A 484 -4.83 -7.04 -6.71
CA GLY A 484 -4.88 -7.50 -8.10
C GLY A 484 -3.98 -6.68 -9.02
N GLY A 485 -3.84 -5.38 -8.77
CA GLY A 485 -2.86 -4.51 -9.43
C GLY A 485 -1.42 -4.93 -9.13
N ARG A 486 -1.13 -5.32 -7.88
CA ARG A 486 0.15 -5.94 -7.50
C ARG A 486 0.40 -7.25 -8.25
N ALA A 487 -0.60 -8.13 -8.34
CA ALA A 487 -0.49 -9.39 -9.07
C ALA A 487 -0.20 -9.16 -10.56
N VAL A 488 -0.92 -8.25 -11.22
CA VAL A 488 -0.69 -7.87 -12.62
C VAL A 488 0.72 -7.30 -12.80
N PHE A 489 1.14 -6.38 -11.93
CA PHE A 489 2.47 -5.79 -12.00
C PHE A 489 3.58 -6.85 -11.86
N ASN A 490 3.46 -7.74 -10.89
CA ASN A 490 4.40 -8.85 -10.71
C ASN A 490 4.42 -9.82 -11.89
N ALA A 491 3.29 -10.01 -12.57
CA ALA A 491 3.20 -10.86 -13.76
C ALA A 491 3.97 -10.29 -14.96
N VAL A 492 4.12 -8.96 -15.04
CA VAL A 492 4.72 -8.30 -16.22
C VAL A 492 6.10 -7.72 -16.00
N ARG A 493 6.45 -7.32 -14.77
CA ARG A 493 7.61 -6.45 -14.49
C ARG A 493 8.92 -6.92 -15.12
N ASP A 494 9.17 -8.23 -15.15
CA ASP A 494 10.41 -8.79 -15.71
C ASP A 494 10.41 -8.78 -17.26
N GLY A 495 9.23 -8.81 -17.86
CA GLY A 495 9.00 -8.79 -19.32
C GLY A 495 8.71 -7.39 -19.89
N LEU A 496 8.67 -6.33 -19.07
CA LEU A 496 8.38 -4.97 -19.53
C LEU A 496 9.49 -4.39 -20.41
N SER A 497 10.71 -4.95 -20.37
CA SER A 497 11.80 -4.50 -21.23
C SER A 497 11.43 -4.58 -22.72
N PRO A 498 11.69 -3.53 -23.52
CA PRO A 498 11.44 -3.54 -24.96
C PRO A 498 12.31 -4.58 -25.69
N LYS A 499 13.40 -5.04 -25.09
CA LYS A 499 14.27 -6.10 -25.64
C LYS A 499 13.63 -7.49 -25.63
N VAL A 500 12.59 -7.70 -24.82
CA VAL A 500 11.88 -8.98 -24.76
C VAL A 500 10.85 -9.02 -25.89
N MET A 501 11.18 -9.77 -26.94
CA MET A 501 10.33 -9.98 -28.13
C MET A 501 9.26 -11.06 -27.89
N ALA A 502 8.39 -10.84 -26.90
CA ALA A 502 7.22 -11.66 -26.66
C ALA A 502 5.94 -10.84 -26.90
N PRO A 503 4.83 -11.44 -27.39
CA PRO A 503 3.54 -10.77 -27.40
C PRO A 503 3.17 -10.26 -26.00
N LYS A 504 2.77 -9.01 -25.91
CA LYS A 504 2.38 -8.32 -24.66
C LYS A 504 0.93 -7.84 -24.77
N PRO A 505 0.27 -7.53 -23.64
CA PRO A 505 -0.95 -6.74 -23.66
C PRO A 505 -0.74 -5.42 -24.41
N ASP A 506 -1.77 -4.90 -25.06
CA ASP A 506 -1.73 -3.59 -25.72
C ASP A 506 -1.85 -2.44 -24.70
N LEU A 507 -2.41 -2.70 -23.51
CA LEU A 507 -2.53 -1.73 -22.42
C LEU A 507 -2.59 -2.43 -21.06
N ILE A 508 -1.91 -1.85 -20.06
CA ILE A 508 -1.99 -2.25 -18.66
C ILE A 508 -2.58 -1.09 -17.85
N LEU A 509 -3.67 -1.37 -17.14
CA LEU A 509 -4.36 -0.43 -16.27
C LEU A 509 -4.24 -0.89 -14.82
N LEU A 510 -3.61 -0.10 -13.97
CA LEU A 510 -3.49 -0.38 -12.54
C LEU A 510 -4.30 0.66 -11.79
N VAL A 511 -5.25 0.24 -10.95
CA VAL A 511 -6.13 1.16 -10.21
C VAL A 511 -5.92 0.96 -8.73
N ASN A 512 -5.57 2.03 -8.02
CA ASN A 512 -5.19 2.01 -6.60
C ASN A 512 -4.22 0.86 -6.27
N PRO A 513 -3.11 0.66 -7.01
CA PRO A 513 -2.33 -0.57 -6.89
C PRO A 513 -1.57 -0.67 -5.55
N ALA A 514 -1.55 -1.88 -4.98
CA ALA A 514 -0.98 -2.17 -3.67
C ALA A 514 0.44 -2.77 -3.75
N PHE A 515 1.37 -2.10 -4.43
CA PHE A 515 2.79 -2.48 -4.44
C PHE A 515 3.69 -1.27 -4.15
N SER A 516 4.83 -1.52 -3.51
CA SER A 516 5.74 -0.49 -3.00
C SER A 516 6.43 0.27 -4.14
N ALA A 517 6.84 1.50 -3.86
CA ALA A 517 7.64 2.31 -4.78
C ALA A 517 8.97 1.64 -5.12
N GLU A 518 9.57 0.91 -4.17
CA GLU A 518 10.74 0.05 -4.38
C GLU A 518 10.58 -0.87 -5.60
N LEU A 519 9.40 -1.49 -5.79
CA LEU A 519 9.17 -2.42 -6.89
C LEU A 519 9.05 -1.73 -8.25
N TYR A 520 8.78 -0.42 -8.29
CA TYR A 520 8.63 0.36 -9.51
C TYR A 520 9.87 1.19 -9.88
N ARG A 521 10.77 1.42 -8.92
CA ARG A 521 11.95 2.31 -9.05
C ARG A 521 12.72 2.09 -10.36
N ALA A 522 13.05 0.85 -10.68
CA ALA A 522 13.79 0.53 -11.90
C ALA A 522 13.06 0.93 -13.19
N ILE A 523 11.73 0.76 -13.24
CA ILE A 523 10.90 1.18 -14.38
C ILE A 523 10.86 2.70 -14.46
N HIS A 524 10.61 3.37 -13.33
CA HIS A 524 10.60 4.82 -13.25
C HIS A 524 11.92 5.43 -13.75
N ASP A 525 13.06 4.94 -13.25
CA ASP A 525 14.39 5.43 -13.63
C ASP A 525 14.67 5.18 -15.12
N GLN A 526 14.28 4.01 -15.63
CA GLN A 526 14.40 3.67 -17.04
C GLN A 526 13.59 4.65 -17.93
N GLU A 527 12.34 4.93 -17.57
CA GLU A 527 11.49 5.84 -18.34
C GLU A 527 11.94 7.30 -18.25
N ARG A 528 12.49 7.75 -17.11
CA ARG A 528 13.11 9.07 -16.99
C ARG A 528 14.34 9.24 -17.87
N GLN A 529 15.00 8.15 -18.24
CA GLN A 529 16.10 8.13 -19.21
C GLN A 529 15.61 7.98 -20.67
N CYS A 530 14.32 8.22 -20.93
CA CYS A 530 13.68 8.06 -22.24
C CYS A 530 13.81 6.63 -22.82
N HIS A 531 13.90 5.61 -21.97
CA HIS A 531 13.86 4.21 -22.39
C HIS A 531 12.48 3.62 -22.07
N PRO A 532 11.44 3.83 -22.91
CA PRO A 532 10.08 3.40 -22.59
C PRO A 532 10.02 1.88 -22.36
N ILE A 533 9.16 1.47 -21.44
CA ILE A 533 8.80 0.06 -21.33
C ILE A 533 8.02 -0.36 -22.58
N GLY A 534 8.15 -1.62 -22.98
CA GLY A 534 7.58 -2.14 -24.22
C GLY A 534 6.05 -2.34 -24.21
N VAL A 535 5.32 -1.72 -23.29
CA VAL A 535 3.85 -1.75 -23.19
C VAL A 535 3.34 -0.51 -22.45
N PRO A 536 2.28 0.18 -22.93
CA PRO A 536 1.68 1.28 -22.19
C PRO A 536 1.14 0.84 -20.82
N LEU A 537 1.62 1.47 -19.74
CA LEU A 537 1.16 1.24 -18.37
C LEU A 537 0.57 2.53 -17.79
N LEU A 538 -0.70 2.49 -17.40
CA LEU A 538 -1.37 3.59 -16.70
C LEU A 538 -1.70 3.15 -15.28
N SER A 539 -1.11 3.82 -14.30
CA SER A 539 -1.30 3.58 -12.87
C SER A 539 -2.07 4.74 -12.27
N PHE A 540 -3.31 4.51 -11.86
CA PHE A 540 -4.19 5.51 -11.25
C PHE A 540 -4.22 5.32 -9.74
N SER A 541 -4.14 6.40 -8.97
CA SER A 541 -4.37 6.37 -7.52
C SER A 541 -5.25 7.54 -7.10
N SER A 542 -6.33 7.22 -6.38
CA SER A 542 -7.21 8.22 -5.79
C SER A 542 -6.49 8.99 -4.68
N GLU A 543 -6.72 10.31 -4.62
CA GLU A 543 -6.26 11.14 -3.51
C GLU A 543 -6.95 10.81 -2.17
N ALA A 544 -8.13 10.19 -2.23
CA ALA A 544 -8.94 9.78 -1.09
C ALA A 544 -8.82 8.28 -0.76
N ASP A 545 -7.88 7.56 -1.38
CA ASP A 545 -7.64 6.14 -1.07
C ASP A 545 -6.96 5.96 0.31
N GLY A 546 -7.79 5.75 1.35
CA GLY A 546 -7.29 5.45 2.69
C GLY A 546 -6.54 4.12 2.82
N VAL A 547 -6.78 3.14 1.95
CA VAL A 547 -6.11 1.83 2.04
C VAL A 547 -4.68 1.94 1.55
N THR A 548 -4.43 2.45 0.34
CA THR A 548 -3.06 2.53 -0.19
C THR A 548 -2.25 3.69 0.39
N ARG A 549 -2.90 4.73 0.93
CA ARG A 549 -2.22 5.87 1.57
C ARG A 549 -1.98 5.72 3.07
N GLN A 550 -2.70 4.83 3.76
CA GLN A 550 -2.59 4.68 5.22
C GLN A 550 -2.40 3.22 5.65
N VAL A 551 -3.32 2.33 5.29
CA VAL A 551 -3.29 0.91 5.73
C VAL A 551 -2.08 0.18 5.16
N TYR A 552 -1.81 0.33 3.86
CA TYR A 552 -0.69 -0.30 3.20
C TYR A 552 0.66 0.19 3.76
N PRO A 553 0.92 1.51 3.89
CA PRO A 553 2.11 2.02 4.58
C PRO A 553 2.28 1.46 5.99
N ALA A 554 1.23 1.47 6.81
CA ALA A 554 1.30 0.91 8.16
C ALA A 554 1.69 -0.58 8.14
N GLY A 555 1.10 -1.36 7.23
CA GLY A 555 1.41 -2.78 7.07
C GLY A 555 2.81 -3.07 6.51
N GLN A 556 3.32 -2.24 5.59
CA GLN A 556 4.67 -2.37 5.03
C GLN A 556 5.76 -1.87 5.97
N ALA A 557 5.50 -0.89 6.84
CA ALA A 557 6.48 -0.42 7.81
C ALA A 557 6.96 -1.56 8.71
N VAL A 558 6.08 -2.53 9.00
CA VAL A 558 6.40 -3.72 9.79
C VAL A 558 7.26 -4.73 9.03
N THR A 559 7.30 -4.69 7.69
CA THR A 559 8.09 -5.61 6.87
C THR A 559 9.46 -5.06 6.49
N PHE A 560 9.73 -3.78 6.79
CA PHE A 560 10.99 -3.12 6.42
C PHE A 560 12.19 -3.77 7.10
N ASP A 561 13.16 -4.23 6.31
CA ASP A 561 14.42 -4.79 6.79
C ASP A 561 15.59 -3.95 6.25
N SER A 562 16.20 -3.14 7.13
CA SER A 562 17.33 -2.29 6.77
C SER A 562 18.61 -3.06 6.43
N THR A 563 18.65 -4.37 6.70
CA THR A 563 19.80 -5.25 6.44
C THR A 563 19.65 -6.07 5.16
N ALA A 564 18.50 -5.99 4.48
CA ALA A 564 18.24 -6.74 3.26
C ALA A 564 19.20 -6.33 2.13
N ALA A 565 19.62 -7.32 1.32
CA ALA A 565 20.60 -7.12 0.26
C ALA A 565 20.20 -6.05 -0.77
N ARG A 566 18.89 -5.86 -1.01
CA ARG A 566 18.35 -4.77 -1.82
C ARG A 566 18.02 -3.60 -0.90
N HIS A 567 18.89 -2.60 -0.92
CA HIS A 567 18.75 -1.40 -0.08
C HIS A 567 17.75 -0.43 -0.71
N ALA A 568 16.47 -0.55 -0.37
CA ALA A 568 15.48 0.50 -0.62
C ALA A 568 15.41 1.45 0.58
N SER A 569 15.17 2.73 0.33
CA SER A 569 14.90 3.67 1.42
C SER A 569 13.58 3.30 2.13
N PHE A 570 13.48 3.57 3.43
CA PHE A 570 12.25 3.29 4.20
C PHE A 570 10.98 3.88 3.53
N PRO A 571 10.98 5.14 3.03
CA PRO A 571 9.82 5.68 2.31
C PRO A 571 9.46 4.89 1.05
N GLU A 572 10.44 4.42 0.28
CA GLU A 572 10.16 3.65 -0.94
C GLU A 572 9.60 2.26 -0.68
N HIS A 573 10.02 1.64 0.42
CA HIS A 573 9.48 0.36 0.85
C HIS A 573 8.02 0.49 1.31
N VAL A 574 7.72 1.57 2.04
CA VAL A 574 6.47 1.74 2.77
C VAL A 574 5.34 2.29 1.90
N TYR A 575 5.61 3.31 1.09
CA TYR A 575 4.58 3.90 0.24
C TYR A 575 4.37 3.12 -1.05
N THR A 576 3.11 3.07 -1.52
CA THR A 576 2.84 2.47 -2.83
C THR A 576 3.45 3.33 -3.94
N ALA A 577 3.83 2.70 -5.06
CA ALA A 577 4.42 3.41 -6.20
C ALA A 577 3.51 4.55 -6.71
N ALA A 578 2.19 4.33 -6.70
CA ALA A 578 1.23 5.32 -7.17
C ALA A 578 0.99 6.50 -6.19
N ASN A 579 1.40 6.36 -4.93
CA ASN A 579 1.34 7.42 -3.92
C ASN A 579 2.73 7.98 -3.55
N PHE A 580 3.77 7.55 -4.25
CA PHE A 580 5.11 8.06 -4.05
C PHE A 580 5.29 9.30 -4.93
N GLY A 581 5.32 10.49 -4.32
CA GLY A 581 5.21 11.77 -5.04
C GLY A 581 6.22 11.99 -6.16
N GLU A 582 7.42 11.40 -6.05
CA GLU A 582 8.44 11.43 -7.11
C GLU A 582 8.00 10.75 -8.41
N PHE A 583 7.12 9.74 -8.32
CA PHE A 583 6.69 8.94 -9.46
C PHE A 583 5.47 9.52 -10.17
N VAL A 584 4.73 10.42 -9.53
CA VAL A 584 3.51 11.01 -10.10
C VAL A 584 3.86 11.86 -11.32
N THR A 585 3.39 11.43 -12.48
CA THR A 585 3.64 12.14 -13.75
C THR A 585 2.46 13.00 -14.18
N HIS A 586 1.23 12.67 -13.78
CA HIS A 586 0.03 13.42 -14.14
C HIS A 586 -0.98 13.49 -13.00
N ARG A 587 -1.92 14.43 -13.12
CA ARG A 587 -3.10 14.56 -12.27
C ARG A 587 -4.34 14.57 -13.14
N LEU A 588 -5.33 13.76 -12.80
CA LEU A 588 -6.65 13.75 -13.43
C LEU A 588 -7.65 14.46 -12.51
N ARG A 589 -8.09 15.66 -12.90
CA ARG A 589 -8.94 16.54 -12.10
C ARG A 589 -10.32 16.71 -12.70
N MET A 590 -11.34 16.76 -11.85
CA MET A 590 -12.69 17.14 -12.28
C MET A 590 -12.88 18.65 -12.07
N GLU A 591 -13.13 19.38 -13.14
CA GLU A 591 -13.35 20.82 -13.05
C GLU A 591 -14.78 21.14 -13.40
N VAL A 592 -15.52 21.74 -12.45
CA VAL A 592 -16.89 22.18 -12.70
C VAL A 592 -16.84 23.44 -13.53
N LEU A 593 -17.46 23.41 -14.71
CA LEU A 593 -17.51 24.55 -15.62
C LEU A 593 -18.56 25.55 -15.14
N ARG A 594 -18.18 26.82 -15.04
CA ARG A 594 -19.04 27.94 -14.63
C ARG A 594 -19.53 28.79 -15.81
N ASP A 595 -18.86 28.67 -16.95
CA ASP A 595 -19.15 29.37 -18.21
C ASP A 595 -20.23 28.64 -19.03
N PRO A 596 -20.85 29.29 -20.03
CA PRO A 596 -21.82 28.63 -20.91
C PRO A 596 -21.23 27.35 -21.52
N PRO A 597 -22.03 26.27 -21.62
CA PRO A 597 -21.54 24.98 -22.04
C PRO A 597 -20.96 25.06 -23.47
N PRO A 598 -19.84 24.37 -23.75
CA PRO A 598 -19.37 24.22 -25.11
C PRO A 598 -20.45 23.55 -25.98
N SER A 599 -20.41 23.81 -27.28
CA SER A 599 -21.40 23.29 -28.23
C SER A 599 -21.64 21.79 -28.00
N PRO A 600 -22.89 21.32 -27.80
CA PRO A 600 -23.24 19.90 -27.67
C PRO A 600 -22.80 19.01 -28.83
N LEU A 601 -22.30 19.61 -29.91
CA LEU A 601 -21.81 18.97 -31.12
C LEU A 601 -20.35 19.35 -31.45
N GLY A 602 -19.62 19.98 -30.52
CA GLY A 602 -18.21 20.31 -30.71
C GLY A 602 -17.31 19.07 -30.64
N GLU A 603 -16.13 19.13 -31.27
CA GLU A 603 -15.17 18.01 -31.35
C GLU A 603 -14.80 17.44 -29.97
N GLN A 604 -14.74 18.29 -28.93
CA GLN A 604 -14.39 17.90 -27.57
C GLN A 604 -15.60 17.63 -26.65
N THR A 605 -16.82 17.54 -27.21
CA THR A 605 -18.07 17.46 -26.44
C THR A 605 -18.70 16.08 -26.44
N VAL A 606 -18.97 15.50 -25.26
CA VAL A 606 -19.57 14.17 -25.11
C VAL A 606 -20.76 14.10 -24.16
N LEU A 607 -21.95 13.92 -24.70
CA LEU A 607 -23.18 13.66 -23.95
C LEU A 607 -23.18 12.22 -23.41
N ARG A 608 -23.37 12.05 -22.09
CA ARG A 608 -23.58 10.73 -21.46
C ARG A 608 -24.70 9.95 -22.16
N GLY A 609 -24.47 8.66 -22.40
CA GLY A 609 -25.46 7.75 -22.99
C GLY A 609 -25.15 7.24 -24.40
N PHE A 610 -23.87 7.21 -24.80
CA PHE A 610 -23.41 6.56 -26.05
C PHE A 610 -24.20 6.90 -27.33
N PRO A 611 -24.44 8.16 -27.76
CA PRO A 611 -24.94 8.38 -29.12
C PRO A 611 -23.83 8.66 -30.14
N ARG A 612 -22.61 9.02 -29.72
CA ARG A 612 -21.50 9.32 -30.64
C ARG A 612 -20.13 8.99 -30.04
N VAL A 613 -19.30 8.36 -30.88
CA VAL A 613 -17.84 8.39 -30.77
C VAL A 613 -17.41 9.77 -31.31
N PRO A 614 -16.61 10.56 -30.60
CA PRO A 614 -16.09 11.84 -31.12
C PRO A 614 -15.36 11.61 -32.46
N GLU A 615 -15.51 12.53 -33.41
CA GLU A 615 -14.81 12.50 -34.72
C GLU A 615 -13.31 12.84 -34.61
N GLY A 616 -12.77 13.02 -33.41
CA GLY A 616 -11.36 13.39 -33.18
C GLY A 616 -10.37 12.23 -33.32
N ASP A 617 -9.16 12.55 -33.77
CA ASP A 617 -8.01 11.64 -33.80
C ASP A 617 -7.77 11.00 -32.41
N ALA A 618 -7.47 9.71 -32.39
CA ALA A 618 -7.42 8.85 -31.20
C ALA A 618 -6.33 9.20 -30.16
N ASP A 619 -5.61 10.31 -30.34
CA ASP A 619 -4.50 10.77 -29.49
C ASP A 619 -4.93 11.71 -28.35
N GLU A 620 -6.18 12.17 -28.30
CA GLU A 620 -6.64 13.23 -27.39
C GLU A 620 -6.47 12.91 -25.89
N LEU A 621 -6.57 11.64 -25.48
CA LEU A 621 -6.41 11.20 -24.08
C LEU A 621 -4.95 10.98 -23.65
N TYR A 622 -4.04 10.87 -24.61
CA TYR A 622 -2.61 10.82 -24.35
C TYR A 622 -1.91 12.14 -24.64
N SER A 623 -2.49 13.04 -25.43
CA SER A 623 -2.11 14.44 -25.35
C SER A 623 -2.38 14.97 -23.94
N ASP A 624 -1.55 15.90 -23.46
CA ASP A 624 -1.77 16.65 -22.21
C ASP A 624 -2.97 17.60 -22.39
N ASN A 625 -4.16 17.05 -22.67
CA ASN A 625 -5.33 17.76 -23.18
C ASN A 625 -6.58 17.44 -22.35
N PRO A 626 -7.39 18.44 -21.97
CA PRO A 626 -8.56 18.22 -21.15
C PRO A 626 -9.69 17.55 -21.95
N VAL A 627 -10.29 16.50 -21.41
CA VAL A 627 -11.49 15.86 -21.98
C VAL A 627 -12.71 16.48 -21.31
N THR A 628 -13.58 17.15 -22.08
CA THR A 628 -14.82 17.72 -21.54
C THR A 628 -15.91 16.66 -21.47
N VAL A 629 -16.49 16.43 -20.28
CA VAL A 629 -17.44 15.33 -20.03
C VAL A 629 -18.70 15.81 -19.32
N PHE A 630 -19.85 15.44 -19.86
CA PHE A 630 -21.12 16.09 -19.55
C PHE A 630 -21.85 15.32 -18.46
N ARG A 631 -22.52 16.04 -17.54
CA ARG A 631 -23.49 15.42 -16.63
C ARG A 631 -24.71 14.99 -17.43
N GLN A 632 -25.24 13.81 -17.12
CA GLN A 632 -26.53 13.33 -17.64
C GLN A 632 -27.61 13.91 -16.73
N PRO A 633 -28.50 14.76 -17.24
CA PRO A 633 -29.74 15.05 -16.55
C PRO A 633 -30.58 13.78 -16.44
N GLU A 634 -31.40 13.66 -15.39
CA GLU A 634 -32.32 12.53 -15.17
C GLU A 634 -33.25 12.28 -16.37
N SER A 635 -33.51 13.30 -17.19
CA SER A 635 -34.36 13.26 -18.38
C SER A 635 -33.63 12.94 -19.69
N GLY A 636 -32.31 12.76 -19.68
CA GLY A 636 -31.51 12.47 -20.88
C GLY A 636 -31.37 13.63 -21.88
N ARG A 637 -31.85 14.84 -21.56
CA ARG A 637 -31.67 16.06 -22.36
C ARG A 637 -31.14 17.22 -21.51
N PRO A 638 -30.12 17.98 -21.95
CA PRO A 638 -29.58 19.12 -21.21
C PRO A 638 -30.67 20.11 -20.78
N ALA A 639 -30.72 20.44 -19.50
CA ALA A 639 -31.67 21.36 -18.91
C ALA A 639 -30.99 22.59 -18.29
N ARG A 640 -31.74 23.70 -18.18
CA ARG A 640 -31.29 24.94 -17.54
C ARG A 640 -31.17 24.71 -16.03
N GLY A 641 -29.99 24.30 -15.57
CA GLY A 641 -29.72 23.88 -14.18
C GLY A 641 -28.74 22.71 -14.05
N ASP A 642 -28.35 22.08 -15.17
CA ASP A 642 -27.34 21.04 -15.15
C ASP A 642 -25.94 21.57 -14.82
N VAL A 643 -25.21 20.80 -14.00
CA VAL A 643 -23.81 21.05 -13.67
C VAL A 643 -22.92 20.42 -14.73
N TRP A 644 -22.05 21.21 -15.34
CA TRP A 644 -21.13 20.77 -16.37
C TRP A 644 -19.75 20.53 -15.77
N TYR A 645 -19.02 19.52 -16.23
CA TYR A 645 -17.66 19.28 -15.78
C TYR A 645 -16.72 18.96 -16.95
N ARG A 646 -15.42 19.08 -16.70
CA ARG A 646 -14.37 18.54 -17.57
C ARG A 646 -13.43 17.67 -16.74
N MET A 647 -12.93 16.61 -17.33
CA MET A 647 -11.84 15.81 -16.78
C MET A 647 -10.54 16.29 -17.42
N ALA A 648 -9.73 17.03 -16.66
CA ALA A 648 -8.46 17.55 -17.12
C ALA A 648 -7.32 16.61 -16.68
N LEU A 649 -6.60 16.04 -17.65
CA LEU A 649 -5.34 15.35 -17.38
C LEU A 649 -4.21 16.37 -17.54
N THR A 650 -3.54 16.68 -16.45
CA THR A 650 -2.44 17.67 -16.43
C THR A 650 -1.15 17.01 -16.00
N ARG A 651 -0.07 17.21 -16.75
CA ARG A 651 1.28 16.78 -16.36
C ARG A 651 1.75 17.46 -15.07
N VAL A 652 2.50 16.73 -14.26
CA VAL A 652 3.20 17.25 -13.08
C VAL A 652 4.67 17.46 -13.45
N GLY A 653 5.12 18.72 -13.39
CA GLY A 653 6.50 19.11 -13.73
C GLY A 653 6.72 19.39 -15.23
N PRO A 654 7.91 19.90 -15.60
CA PRO A 654 8.23 20.21 -16.99
C PRO A 654 8.31 18.92 -17.82
N PRO A 655 7.93 18.95 -19.11
CA PRO A 655 8.08 17.80 -20.00
C PRO A 655 9.57 17.44 -20.10
N PRO A 656 9.95 16.16 -20.06
CA PRO A 656 11.31 15.78 -20.38
C PRO A 656 11.59 16.21 -21.83
N GLU A 657 12.68 16.93 -22.06
CA GLU A 657 13.12 17.25 -23.42
C GLU A 657 13.35 15.92 -24.17
N ALA A 658 12.57 15.69 -25.24
CA ALA A 658 12.80 14.68 -26.26
C ALA A 658 12.53 13.18 -25.95
N CYS A 659 11.71 12.81 -24.94
CA CYS A 659 11.26 11.42 -24.85
C CYS A 659 10.10 11.10 -25.84
N PRO A 660 10.01 9.89 -26.41
CA PRO A 660 8.89 9.46 -27.27
C PRO A 660 7.52 9.48 -26.54
N ASP A 661 6.46 9.83 -27.27
CA ASP A 661 5.07 9.72 -26.81
C ASP A 661 4.69 8.25 -26.60
N GLY A 662 4.63 7.82 -25.33
CA GLY A 662 4.31 6.43 -24.98
C GLY A 662 4.75 5.96 -23.59
N ALA A 663 5.40 6.81 -22.80
CA ALA A 663 5.82 6.49 -21.44
C ALA A 663 4.64 6.13 -20.52
N SER A 664 4.90 5.26 -19.54
CA SER A 664 3.96 4.96 -18.48
C SER A 664 3.53 6.22 -17.75
N ARG A 665 2.31 6.19 -17.24
CA ARG A 665 1.77 7.30 -16.46
C ARG A 665 1.41 6.82 -15.07
N VAL A 666 1.87 7.57 -14.08
CA VAL A 666 1.38 7.47 -12.72
C VAL A 666 0.53 8.70 -12.49
N VAL A 667 -0.77 8.47 -12.32
CA VAL A 667 -1.82 9.47 -12.37
C VAL A 667 -2.48 9.56 -11.00
N GLU A 668 -2.33 10.69 -10.33
CA GLU A 668 -3.13 11.00 -9.14
C GLU A 668 -4.52 11.47 -9.58
N VAL A 669 -5.57 10.90 -9.00
CA VAL A 669 -6.96 11.08 -9.43
C VAL A 669 -7.78 11.77 -8.35
N ASP A 670 -8.57 12.75 -8.78
CA ASP A 670 -9.53 13.47 -7.95
C ASP A 670 -10.56 12.55 -7.28
N ALA A 671 -10.89 12.82 -6.02
CA ALA A 671 -11.88 12.06 -5.26
C ALA A 671 -13.28 12.07 -5.91
N ARG A 672 -13.62 13.06 -6.73
CA ARG A 672 -14.91 13.06 -7.45
C ARG A 672 -14.95 12.09 -8.63
N ILE A 673 -13.78 11.63 -9.10
CA ILE A 673 -13.65 10.64 -10.17
C ILE A 673 -13.44 9.25 -9.56
N LEU A 674 -12.54 9.12 -8.59
CA LEU A 674 -12.32 7.90 -7.81
C LEU A 674 -12.45 8.25 -6.31
N PRO A 675 -13.61 8.05 -5.67
CA PRO A 675 -13.89 8.59 -4.33
C PRO A 675 -13.20 7.88 -3.19
N ASP A 676 -12.80 6.63 -3.38
CA ASP A 676 -12.16 5.85 -2.34
C ASP A 676 -11.32 4.72 -2.97
N HIS A 677 -10.91 3.77 -2.14
CA HIS A 677 -10.13 2.61 -2.58
C HIS A 677 -10.90 1.67 -3.51
N GLY A 678 -12.16 1.35 -3.19
CA GLY A 678 -12.93 0.24 -3.76
C GLY A 678 -13.98 0.66 -4.80
N THR A 679 -14.41 1.92 -4.81
CA THR A 679 -15.40 2.48 -5.74
C THR A 679 -14.71 2.90 -7.04
N ILE A 680 -14.25 1.90 -7.81
CA ILE A 680 -13.45 2.12 -9.02
C ILE A 680 -14.28 2.12 -10.32
N PHE A 681 -15.53 1.68 -10.27
CA PHE A 681 -16.45 1.63 -11.42
C PHE A 681 -17.36 2.86 -11.45
N THR A 682 -16.81 4.05 -11.16
CA THR A 682 -17.59 5.28 -11.28
C THR A 682 -17.86 5.59 -12.75
N PRO A 683 -19.01 6.21 -13.08
CA PRO A 683 -19.30 6.60 -14.46
C PRO A 683 -18.19 7.44 -15.11
N ALA A 684 -17.61 8.39 -14.36
CA ALA A 684 -16.55 9.26 -14.87
C ALA A 684 -15.26 8.48 -15.18
N PHE A 685 -14.84 7.59 -14.28
CA PHE A 685 -13.63 6.80 -14.48
C PHE A 685 -13.82 5.73 -15.57
N MET A 686 -14.97 5.04 -15.59
CA MET A 686 -15.29 4.07 -16.64
C MET A 686 -15.28 4.72 -18.02
N GLU A 687 -15.81 5.93 -18.17
CA GLU A 687 -15.77 6.65 -19.44
C GLU A 687 -14.33 6.92 -19.88
N TYR A 688 -13.46 7.35 -18.96
CA TYR A 688 -12.04 7.53 -19.24
C TYR A 688 -11.39 6.21 -19.71
N VAL A 689 -11.64 5.10 -18.99
CA VAL A 689 -11.12 3.77 -19.33
C VAL A 689 -11.62 3.28 -20.69
N VAL A 690 -12.92 3.34 -20.95
CA VAL A 690 -13.54 2.89 -22.21
C VAL A 690 -12.92 3.59 -23.41
N ARG A 691 -12.57 4.87 -23.30
CA ARG A 691 -11.88 5.59 -24.38
C ARG A 691 -10.41 5.23 -24.49
N ALA A 692 -9.71 5.01 -23.38
CA ALA A 692 -8.33 4.49 -23.41
C ALA A 692 -8.27 3.13 -24.13
N LEU A 693 -9.28 2.27 -23.94
CA LEU A 693 -9.45 1.01 -24.68
C LEU A 693 -9.69 1.21 -26.18
N ASN A 694 -10.25 2.35 -26.60
CA ASN A 694 -10.51 2.65 -28.00
C ASN A 694 -9.25 3.15 -28.74
N ARG A 695 -8.26 3.74 -28.05
CA ARG A 695 -6.99 4.18 -28.66
C ARG A 695 -6.09 3.03 -29.11
N SER A 696 -5.98 1.94 -28.34
CA SER A 696 -5.17 0.77 -28.71
C SER A 696 -5.62 0.11 -30.03
N VAL A 697 -6.76 0.56 -30.57
CA VAL A 697 -7.39 0.09 -31.80
C VAL A 697 -6.97 0.90 -33.03
N VAL A 698 -6.45 2.12 -32.87
CA VAL A 698 -6.10 3.04 -33.98
C VAL A 698 -4.58 3.17 -34.12
N GLY A 699 -3.93 2.14 -34.65
CA GLY A 699 -2.71 2.24 -35.48
C GLY A 699 -1.33 2.38 -34.82
N THR A 700 -0.61 1.26 -34.69
CA THR A 700 0.80 1.16 -35.12
C THR A 700 0.83 0.37 -36.44
N GLY A 701 0.36 0.99 -37.53
CA GLY A 701 0.59 0.47 -38.88
C GLY A 701 1.94 0.94 -39.41
N PRO A 702 2.67 0.15 -40.21
CA PRO A 702 3.85 0.67 -40.91
C PRO A 702 3.39 1.82 -41.82
N ALA A 703 4.10 2.95 -41.75
CA ALA A 703 3.81 4.13 -42.57
C ALA A 703 3.64 3.71 -44.04
N GLN A 704 2.45 3.92 -44.61
CA GLN A 704 2.27 3.76 -46.04
C GLN A 704 3.02 4.88 -46.76
N PRO A 705 3.97 4.56 -47.66
CA PRO A 705 4.60 5.57 -48.48
C PRO A 705 3.63 5.99 -49.60
N GLY A 706 3.33 7.29 -49.65
CA GLY A 706 2.80 7.93 -50.86
C GLY A 706 1.29 8.14 -50.90
N ARG A 707 0.85 9.32 -50.46
CA ARG A 707 -0.26 10.03 -51.11
C ARG A 707 0.23 11.42 -51.49
N THR A 708 0.75 11.51 -52.70
CA THR A 708 0.90 12.77 -53.42
C THR A 708 -0.49 13.39 -53.58
N THR A 709 -0.65 14.61 -53.06
CA THR A 709 -1.79 15.47 -53.29
C THR A 709 -1.80 15.91 -54.76
N ALA A 710 -2.49 15.14 -55.60
CA ALA A 710 -2.89 15.60 -56.93
C ALA A 710 -4.04 16.60 -56.75
N GLY A 711 -3.68 17.89 -56.80
CA GLY A 711 -4.66 18.96 -56.97
C GLY A 711 -5.41 18.80 -58.28
N ARG A 712 -6.71 19.09 -58.25
CA ARG A 712 -7.52 19.34 -59.44
C ARG A 712 -8.56 20.44 -59.12
N PRO A 713 -8.99 21.15 -60.16
CA PRO A 713 -8.92 22.61 -60.29
C PRO A 713 -10.01 23.40 -59.57
#